data_AF-A0A2S8FZX4-F1
#
_entry.id   AF-A0A2S8FZX4-F1
#
_cell.length_a   1.000
_cell.length_b   1.000
_cell.length_c   1.000
_cell.angle_alpha   90.00
_cell.angle_beta   90.00
_cell.angle_gamma   90.00
#
_symmetry.space_group_name_H-M   'P 1'
#
loop_
_entity.id
_entity.type
_entity.pdbx_description
1 polymer ?
#
loop_
_entity_poly.entity_id
_entity_poly.type
_entity_poly.pdbx_seq_one_letter_code
_entity_poly.pdbx_strand_id
1 'polypeptide(L)'
;MPRSLPPFAAAMGGAILVAALLASTAVAQNEPPVCYDLEKMPNQVARRVTPVKPFEIMDGVYYVGNSAVSCHLLTSEDGLILIDSTFPHTVSMLIDSIRQLGFAPSDVKLVIATHAAIDHSGGAWYFQKVFGSKVWIQEADATAAANALCVGGKKVDLSEVRASEAYPPFQADRLIKEKETIDWGGRQFTFRRTPLATEGTMAIEWPLHSSDGKTVKAGLIGGIANRVGDAQLTVQRLKEMRDIEVWLAVHPNQNKTFEKANRLDAGKLANPFVDPSGWNQFVDRIVGMMSSERPTRRRDNTDMRQRQRPMNPSRSPASASNGRVPNKNIDKLDRAWLDPDTTAPAPTIYKTFRSQTIRQDVSYLIYLPPDYQQQSSQRYPVIYWLHGTGGKQSRGADLANLLDEQIRAGKMPPMIMVLVNGLRGTTLYCDSADGKWPLESVIVNDLIPHIDTSYRTHARREARAIEGFSMGGFGAAHLGFQYPETFGVISILDPAFLTGLDPNAAPHPTWQGQIDFALGGDAKRYQANNPFVLLGKNADKLRGRTTIRLVPRAKGNTQGFLAKCDELHAMLDQHKIAHTYDPRRDVAIHNPNVLYEALGEQGFAFFKSAFQLTPPAGKQTARSEIAWRKLPDCSFGYETEYAGKNGTPIAAYLRKPAGDGPFPLVVMLHGGGSSTTGTMSLGRSQQSPTANFIEQGWAVYSIDFRRRSEFQPIEWDDAIAAVENAKQFSFIDPTRIAMIGGSHGGHNTLRIAARHGLSCAIACAPPAINLEEVAKAKAAGYQLSPALERVLAGGNPTPGPTIFEEASKLRCPLLLVSGKNDWSSPPNVIEAYVKVLEKAKREVEVYMPENGPHGFYFGSPRNAETDEAARRAVAFISKHFEMPLKPSNSPPLSAAPGRVNNSLRLPPAEQVNRVFLRLDLNKDGTVDRQEADNQPGRRLIATFDRNGDGSVTRSEIQEVFASSKPSSR
;
A
#
# COMPACT_ATOMS: atom_id res chain seq x y z
N MET A 1 -62.58 -9.64 -3.98
CA MET A 1 -62.40 -10.74 -2.99
C MET A 1 -63.17 -11.96 -3.47
N PRO A 2 -62.82 -13.20 -3.09
CA PRO A 2 -61.52 -13.85 -2.96
C PRO A 2 -61.44 -15.09 -3.90
N ARG A 3 -60.35 -15.89 -3.83
CA ARG A 3 -60.25 -17.36 -4.06
C ARG A 3 -58.91 -17.72 -4.72
N SER A 4 -57.91 -18.18 -3.96
CA SER A 4 -57.67 -19.57 -3.49
C SER A 4 -57.31 -20.56 -4.62
N LEU A 5 -56.01 -20.84 -4.75
CA LEU A 5 -55.42 -22.09 -5.28
C LEU A 5 -55.84 -23.28 -4.37
N PRO A 6 -55.92 -24.55 -4.84
CA PRO A 6 -54.85 -25.36 -5.50
C PRO A 6 -55.46 -26.46 -6.47
N PRO A 7 -54.96 -27.71 -6.73
CA PRO A 7 -53.65 -28.42 -6.62
C PRO A 7 -53.28 -29.35 -7.85
N PHE A 8 -52.14 -30.10 -7.75
CA PHE A 8 -51.68 -31.31 -8.52
C PHE A 8 -51.34 -31.20 -10.03
N ALA A 9 -50.55 -32.08 -10.67
CA ALA A 9 -49.32 -32.86 -10.45
C ALA A 9 -49.11 -33.70 -11.74
N ALA A 10 -47.85 -33.92 -12.15
CA ALA A 10 -47.35 -35.05 -12.99
C ALA A 10 -47.93 -35.22 -14.43
N ALA A 11 -47.23 -35.64 -15.48
CA ALA A 11 -45.89 -36.14 -15.74
C ALA A 11 -45.64 -36.16 -17.27
N MET A 12 -44.36 -36.18 -17.69
CA MET A 12 -43.77 -36.65 -18.96
C MET A 12 -44.36 -36.14 -20.30
N GLY A 13 -43.59 -35.68 -21.28
CA GLY A 13 -42.16 -35.68 -21.50
C GLY A 13 -41.89 -35.35 -22.98
N GLY A 14 -40.65 -35.03 -23.30
CA GLY A 14 -40.12 -35.14 -24.67
C GLY A 14 -40.08 -33.84 -25.48
N ALA A 15 -38.86 -33.48 -25.88
CA ALA A 15 -38.49 -32.52 -26.93
C ALA A 15 -38.65 -31.02 -26.60
N ILE A 16 -37.53 -30.40 -26.19
CA ILE A 16 -36.94 -29.14 -26.67
C ILE A 16 -35.97 -28.66 -25.56
N LEU A 17 -34.76 -29.22 -25.54
CA LEU A 17 -33.63 -28.68 -24.76
C LEU A 17 -32.31 -29.27 -25.29
N VAL A 18 -32.00 -28.98 -26.56
CA VAL A 18 -30.70 -29.30 -27.17
C VAL A 18 -30.03 -28.07 -27.83
N ALA A 19 -30.61 -26.87 -27.72
CA ALA A 19 -30.05 -25.66 -28.36
C ALA A 19 -29.40 -24.62 -27.42
N ALA A 20 -29.21 -24.91 -26.13
CA ALA A 20 -28.64 -23.96 -25.15
C ALA A 20 -27.33 -24.44 -24.47
N LEU A 21 -26.62 -25.41 -25.06
CA LEU A 21 -25.40 -25.99 -24.48
C LEU A 21 -24.19 -26.02 -25.43
N LEU A 22 -24.19 -25.18 -26.48
CA LEU A 22 -23.10 -25.12 -27.47
C LEU A 22 -22.64 -23.69 -27.83
N ALA A 23 -22.58 -22.77 -26.86
CA ALA A 23 -21.98 -21.45 -27.07
C ALA A 23 -21.18 -20.91 -25.86
N SER A 24 -20.50 -21.80 -25.12
CA SER A 24 -19.58 -21.39 -24.05
C SER A 24 -18.27 -22.19 -24.04
N THR A 25 -17.79 -22.58 -25.22
CA THR A 25 -16.45 -23.15 -25.40
C THR A 25 -15.62 -22.27 -26.33
N ALA A 26 -14.48 -21.82 -25.79
CA ALA A 26 -13.36 -21.16 -26.45
C ALA A 26 -13.47 -19.64 -26.71
N VAL A 27 -13.37 -18.85 -25.63
CA VAL A 27 -12.49 -17.68 -25.67
C VAL A 27 -11.25 -18.04 -24.85
N ALA A 28 -10.22 -18.50 -25.56
CA ALA A 28 -8.93 -18.81 -24.96
C ALA A 28 -8.31 -17.52 -24.40
N GLN A 29 -8.15 -17.46 -23.08
CA GLN A 29 -7.36 -16.45 -22.39
C GLN A 29 -5.87 -16.67 -22.70
N ASN A 30 -5.41 -16.11 -23.83
CA ASN A 30 -4.01 -15.79 -24.03
C ASN A 30 -3.70 -14.54 -23.21
N GLU A 31 -3.21 -14.68 -21.97
CA GLU A 31 -2.65 -13.54 -21.25
C GLU A 31 -1.27 -13.14 -21.84
N PRO A 32 -1.09 -11.88 -22.25
CA PRO A 32 0.18 -11.34 -22.76
C PRO A 32 1.22 -11.12 -21.64
N PRO A 33 2.51 -10.91 -21.99
CA PRO A 33 3.61 -10.84 -21.03
C PRO A 33 3.54 -9.61 -20.12
N VAL A 34 3.97 -9.82 -18.88
CA VAL A 34 4.17 -8.85 -17.79
C VAL A 34 4.73 -7.51 -18.30
N CYS A 35 3.94 -6.44 -18.17
CA CYS A 35 4.44 -5.06 -18.26
C CYS A 35 5.40 -4.80 -17.09
N TYR A 36 6.69 -4.59 -17.41
CA TYR A 36 7.80 -4.01 -16.63
C TYR A 36 7.84 -4.16 -15.08
N ASP A 37 9.01 -4.61 -14.60
CA ASP A 37 9.43 -4.69 -13.19
C ASP A 37 9.39 -3.31 -12.48
N LEU A 38 8.39 -3.13 -11.59
CA LEU A 38 8.16 -1.91 -10.78
C LEU A 38 9.35 -1.52 -9.89
N GLU A 39 10.26 -2.45 -9.60
CA GLU A 39 11.40 -2.19 -8.72
C GLU A 39 12.55 -1.47 -9.42
N LYS A 40 12.57 -1.46 -10.76
CA LYS A 40 13.70 -0.96 -11.58
C LYS A 40 13.52 0.41 -12.22
N MET A 41 12.37 1.08 -12.08
CA MET A 41 12.17 2.44 -12.60
C MET A 41 12.54 3.54 -11.58
N PRO A 42 13.44 4.48 -11.91
CA PRO A 42 13.73 5.63 -11.07
C PRO A 42 12.74 6.76 -11.36
N ASN A 43 11.62 6.83 -10.63
CA ASN A 43 10.96 8.10 -10.28
C ASN A 43 9.87 7.91 -9.22
N GLN A 44 9.77 8.88 -8.30
CA GLN A 44 8.94 8.85 -7.08
C GLN A 44 7.41 8.82 -7.32
N VAL A 45 6.94 8.80 -8.57
CA VAL A 45 5.51 8.84 -8.93
C VAL A 45 4.91 7.43 -9.02
N ALA A 46 5.66 6.44 -9.49
CA ALA A 46 5.21 5.04 -9.65
C ALA A 46 4.81 4.34 -8.33
N ARG A 47 5.34 4.80 -7.19
CA ARG A 47 5.14 4.19 -5.86
C ARG A 47 3.98 4.80 -5.05
N ARG A 48 3.07 5.55 -5.69
CA ARG A 48 1.93 6.27 -5.07
C ARG A 48 0.60 6.10 -5.82
N VAL A 49 0.57 5.25 -6.84
CA VAL A 49 -0.60 5.05 -7.70
C VAL A 49 -1.35 3.80 -7.24
N THR A 50 -2.65 3.94 -6.97
CA THR A 50 -3.51 2.85 -6.48
C THR A 50 -4.63 2.56 -7.47
N PRO A 51 -5.09 1.29 -7.58
CA PRO A 51 -6.26 0.94 -8.38
C PRO A 51 -7.50 1.70 -7.90
N VAL A 52 -8.34 2.11 -8.84
CA VAL A 52 -9.65 2.73 -8.56
C VAL A 52 -10.71 1.87 -9.20
N LYS A 53 -11.81 1.62 -8.47
CA LYS A 53 -12.96 0.90 -9.02
C LYS A 53 -13.52 1.69 -10.21
N PRO A 54 -13.68 1.09 -11.40
CA PRO A 54 -14.20 1.79 -12.55
C PRO A 54 -15.69 2.12 -12.38
N PHE A 55 -16.14 3.21 -13.00
CA PHE A 55 -17.53 3.66 -12.93
C PHE A 55 -17.94 4.35 -14.23
N GLU A 56 -19.22 4.28 -14.57
CA GLU A 56 -19.78 5.02 -15.70
C GLU A 56 -19.98 6.48 -15.32
N ILE A 57 -19.55 7.40 -16.19
CA ILE A 57 -19.77 8.83 -16.04
C ILE A 57 -21.10 9.21 -16.71
N MET A 58 -21.23 8.95 -18.01
CA MET A 58 -22.45 9.18 -18.79
C MET A 58 -22.28 8.61 -20.20
N ASP A 59 -23.39 8.18 -20.83
CA ASP A 59 -23.44 7.87 -22.27
C ASP A 59 -22.34 6.91 -22.73
N GLY A 60 -22.09 5.83 -21.97
CA GLY A 60 -21.05 4.85 -22.29
C GLY A 60 -19.62 5.38 -22.17
N VAL A 61 -19.40 6.50 -21.48
CA VAL A 61 -18.08 6.98 -21.04
C VAL A 61 -17.84 6.49 -19.62
N TYR A 62 -16.74 5.77 -19.43
CA TYR A 62 -16.35 5.18 -18.16
C TYR A 62 -15.00 5.73 -17.69
N TYR A 63 -14.88 5.92 -16.39
CA TYR A 63 -13.59 6.12 -15.76
C TYR A 63 -12.92 4.76 -15.52
N VAL A 64 -11.73 4.56 -16.08
CA VAL A 64 -10.93 3.33 -15.94
C VAL A 64 -9.49 3.60 -15.48
N GLY A 65 -9.17 4.86 -15.20
CA GLY A 65 -7.87 5.31 -14.69
C GLY A 65 -7.57 4.87 -13.26
N ASN A 66 -6.49 5.40 -12.70
CA ASN A 66 -6.03 5.11 -11.34
C ASN A 66 -6.03 6.37 -10.47
N SER A 67 -5.61 6.25 -9.21
CA SER A 67 -5.70 7.36 -8.25
C SER A 67 -4.93 8.64 -8.63
N ALA A 68 -4.03 8.59 -9.62
CA ALA A 68 -3.19 9.71 -10.05
C ALA A 68 -3.45 10.19 -11.49
N VAL A 69 -3.80 9.28 -12.39
CA VAL A 69 -4.00 9.55 -13.82
C VAL A 69 -5.36 9.04 -14.25
N SER A 70 -6.16 9.92 -14.84
CA SER A 70 -7.43 9.56 -15.43
C SER A 70 -7.22 8.92 -16.80
N CYS A 71 -7.92 7.83 -17.05
CA CYS A 71 -8.11 7.25 -18.37
C CYS A 71 -9.61 7.04 -18.56
N HIS A 72 -10.13 7.40 -19.74
CA HIS A 72 -11.56 7.32 -20.04
C HIS A 72 -11.80 6.30 -21.15
N LEU A 73 -12.64 5.31 -20.88
CA LEU A 73 -13.05 4.29 -21.84
C LEU A 73 -14.42 4.68 -22.41
N LEU A 74 -14.58 4.64 -23.73
CA LEU A 74 -15.82 4.98 -24.41
C LEU A 74 -16.28 3.81 -25.28
N THR A 75 -17.58 3.54 -25.28
CA THR A 75 -18.21 2.63 -26.23
C THR A 75 -18.43 3.32 -27.58
N SER A 76 -18.22 2.59 -28.67
CA SER A 76 -18.55 3.00 -30.03
C SER A 76 -18.96 1.79 -30.88
N GLU A 77 -19.52 2.04 -32.08
CA GLU A 77 -19.96 0.99 -33.00
C GLU A 77 -18.79 0.13 -33.53
N ASP A 78 -17.59 0.71 -33.58
CA ASP A 78 -16.36 0.07 -34.11
C ASP A 78 -15.45 -0.45 -32.98
N GLY A 79 -16.00 -0.65 -31.78
CA GLY A 79 -15.28 -1.11 -30.59
C GLY A 79 -14.92 0.02 -29.63
N LEU A 80 -14.16 -0.30 -28.59
CA LEU A 80 -13.90 0.64 -27.50
C LEU A 80 -12.81 1.65 -27.87
N ILE A 81 -12.99 2.87 -27.40
CA ILE A 81 -12.03 3.97 -27.50
C ILE A 81 -11.47 4.24 -26.11
N LEU A 82 -10.16 4.39 -25.99
CA LEU A 82 -9.47 4.71 -24.74
C LEU A 82 -8.79 6.07 -24.87
N ILE A 83 -9.15 7.03 -24.03
CA ILE A 83 -8.46 8.32 -23.90
C ILE A 83 -7.46 8.22 -22.75
N ASP A 84 -6.18 8.43 -23.08
CA ASP A 84 -5.00 8.17 -22.27
C ASP A 84 -4.84 6.71 -21.80
N SER A 85 -3.60 6.33 -21.49
CA SER A 85 -3.17 4.94 -21.33
C SER A 85 -2.34 4.69 -20.07
N THR A 86 -2.34 5.66 -19.15
CA THR A 86 -1.58 5.65 -17.90
C THR A 86 -0.06 5.42 -18.07
N PHE A 87 0.65 5.20 -16.96
CA PHE A 87 2.06 4.83 -16.98
C PHE A 87 2.27 3.43 -17.53
N PRO A 88 3.44 3.11 -18.12
CA PRO A 88 3.74 1.77 -18.63
C PRO A 88 3.57 0.67 -17.57
N HIS A 89 3.89 0.99 -16.31
CA HIS A 89 3.88 0.06 -15.18
C HIS A 89 2.52 -0.05 -14.47
N THR A 90 1.54 0.79 -14.80
CA THR A 90 0.16 0.71 -14.27
C THR A 90 -0.87 0.28 -15.31
N VAL A 91 -0.42 -0.14 -16.50
CA VAL A 91 -1.29 -0.64 -17.59
C VAL A 91 -2.14 -1.83 -17.14
N SER A 92 -1.62 -2.70 -16.27
CA SER A 92 -2.39 -3.83 -15.72
C SER A 92 -3.62 -3.37 -14.93
N MET A 93 -3.50 -2.29 -14.14
CA MET A 93 -4.65 -1.73 -13.41
C MET A 93 -5.73 -1.23 -14.37
N LEU A 94 -5.33 -0.59 -15.47
CA LEU A 94 -6.23 -0.11 -16.52
C LEU A 94 -6.94 -1.28 -17.21
N ILE A 95 -6.22 -2.35 -17.53
CA ILE A 95 -6.76 -3.60 -18.09
C ILE A 95 -7.78 -4.24 -17.14
N ASP A 96 -7.46 -4.30 -15.85
CA ASP A 96 -8.35 -4.88 -14.85
C ASP A 96 -9.61 -4.02 -14.63
N SER A 97 -9.51 -2.70 -14.74
CA SER A 97 -10.67 -1.80 -14.75
C SER A 97 -11.58 -2.06 -15.96
N ILE A 98 -11.02 -2.23 -17.16
CA ILE A 98 -11.82 -2.57 -18.36
C ILE A 98 -12.54 -3.91 -18.16
N ARG A 99 -11.84 -4.92 -17.62
CA ARG A 99 -12.43 -6.24 -17.33
C ARG A 99 -13.54 -6.19 -16.27
N GLN A 100 -13.38 -5.36 -15.23
CA GLN A 100 -14.38 -5.17 -14.18
C GLN A 100 -15.70 -4.57 -14.70
N LEU A 101 -15.64 -3.77 -15.78
CA LEU A 101 -16.83 -3.27 -16.47
C LEU A 101 -17.49 -4.30 -17.40
N GLY A 102 -16.91 -5.51 -17.52
CA GLY A 102 -17.41 -6.57 -18.38
C GLY A 102 -16.94 -6.49 -19.83
N PHE A 103 -16.04 -5.57 -20.16
CA PHE A 103 -15.45 -5.43 -21.48
C PHE A 103 -14.18 -6.27 -21.63
N ALA A 104 -13.87 -6.73 -22.86
CA ALA A 104 -12.58 -7.31 -23.14
C ALA A 104 -11.56 -6.21 -23.48
N PRO A 105 -10.35 -6.22 -22.90
CA PRO A 105 -9.28 -5.28 -23.28
C PRO A 105 -8.93 -5.28 -24.77
N SER A 106 -9.09 -6.43 -25.44
CA SER A 106 -8.93 -6.59 -26.89
C SER A 106 -9.97 -5.83 -27.71
N ASP A 107 -11.07 -5.39 -27.09
CA ASP A 107 -12.10 -4.60 -27.76
C ASP A 107 -11.71 -3.12 -27.84
N VAL A 108 -10.65 -2.69 -27.14
CA VAL A 108 -10.05 -1.36 -27.34
C VAL A 108 -9.42 -1.30 -28.73
N LYS A 109 -10.09 -0.66 -29.68
CA LYS A 109 -9.62 -0.51 -31.07
C LYS A 109 -8.89 0.80 -31.32
N LEU A 110 -9.11 1.80 -30.48
CA LEU A 110 -8.48 3.12 -30.58
C LEU A 110 -7.98 3.61 -29.22
N VAL A 111 -6.74 4.09 -29.17
CA VAL A 111 -6.15 4.85 -28.05
C VAL A 111 -5.86 6.27 -28.52
N ILE A 112 -6.37 7.27 -27.82
CA ILE A 112 -6.09 8.68 -28.07
C ILE A 112 -5.24 9.20 -26.91
N ALA A 113 -3.97 9.50 -27.17
CA ALA A 113 -3.06 10.05 -26.16
C ALA A 113 -3.16 11.57 -26.16
N THR A 114 -3.56 12.19 -25.04
CA THR A 114 -3.77 13.64 -24.92
C THR A 114 -2.50 14.46 -25.09
N HIS A 115 -1.36 13.89 -24.70
CA HIS A 115 -0.02 14.44 -24.86
C HIS A 115 1.07 13.36 -24.64
N ALA A 116 2.29 13.59 -25.12
CA ALA A 116 3.39 12.62 -25.08
C ALA A 116 4.06 12.44 -23.70
N ALA A 117 3.44 12.90 -22.60
CA ALA A 117 3.99 12.63 -21.27
C ALA A 117 3.84 11.14 -20.92
N ILE A 118 4.86 10.59 -20.26
CA ILE A 118 4.96 9.16 -19.88
C ILE A 118 3.77 8.66 -19.05
N ASP A 119 3.18 9.53 -18.23
CA ASP A 119 2.08 9.20 -17.35
C ASP A 119 0.74 9.08 -18.08
N HIS A 120 0.60 9.65 -19.28
CA HIS A 120 -0.62 9.64 -20.08
C HIS A 120 -0.53 8.77 -21.33
N SER A 121 0.64 8.68 -21.96
CA SER A 121 0.86 7.94 -23.20
C SER A 121 1.71 6.67 -23.03
N GLY A 122 2.19 6.39 -21.82
CA GLY A 122 3.15 5.31 -21.57
C GLY A 122 2.59 3.89 -21.78
N GLY A 123 1.28 3.71 -21.64
CA GLY A 123 0.62 2.43 -21.93
C GLY A 123 0.21 2.21 -23.38
N ALA A 124 0.26 3.24 -24.23
CA ALA A 124 -0.28 3.18 -25.60
C ALA A 124 0.42 2.12 -26.46
N TRP A 125 1.75 1.96 -26.28
CA TRP A 125 2.52 0.89 -26.91
C TRP A 125 1.96 -0.50 -26.60
N TYR A 126 1.54 -0.75 -25.36
CA TYR A 126 1.02 -2.04 -24.95
C TYR A 126 -0.28 -2.35 -25.69
N PHE A 127 -1.24 -1.42 -25.67
CA PHE A 127 -2.50 -1.59 -26.40
C PHE A 127 -2.28 -1.78 -27.90
N GLN A 128 -1.36 -1.02 -28.50
CA GLN A 128 -1.00 -1.16 -29.91
C GLN A 128 -0.39 -2.53 -30.24
N LYS A 129 0.58 -3.00 -29.44
CA LYS A 129 1.30 -4.25 -29.73
C LYS A 129 0.54 -5.50 -29.35
N VAL A 130 -0.23 -5.42 -28.27
CA VAL A 130 -0.88 -6.58 -27.65
C VAL A 130 -2.30 -6.76 -28.16
N PHE A 131 -3.05 -5.66 -28.30
CA PHE A 131 -4.44 -5.69 -28.72
C PHE A 131 -4.66 -5.20 -30.16
N GLY A 132 -3.60 -4.73 -30.83
CA GLY A 132 -3.70 -4.21 -32.18
C GLY A 132 -4.45 -2.87 -32.25
N SER A 133 -4.56 -2.16 -31.13
CA SER A 133 -5.25 -0.87 -31.07
C SER A 133 -4.52 0.17 -31.92
N LYS A 134 -5.26 1.00 -32.66
CA LYS A 134 -4.68 2.19 -33.31
C LYS A 134 -4.35 3.24 -32.24
N VAL A 135 -3.28 4.00 -32.42
CA VAL A 135 -2.90 5.09 -31.51
C VAL A 135 -2.89 6.42 -32.24
N TRP A 136 -3.63 7.39 -31.72
CA TRP A 136 -3.66 8.77 -32.21
C TRP A 136 -2.98 9.72 -31.22
N ILE A 137 -2.21 10.66 -31.76
CA ILE A 137 -1.58 11.74 -30.99
C ILE A 137 -1.45 12.98 -31.87
N GLN A 138 -1.28 14.15 -31.27
CA GLN A 138 -1.07 15.40 -32.01
C GLN A 138 0.29 15.42 -32.72
N GLU A 139 0.34 15.97 -33.94
CA GLU A 139 1.53 15.93 -34.81
C GLU A 139 2.82 16.50 -34.19
N ALA A 140 2.74 17.53 -33.34
CA ALA A 140 3.91 18.13 -32.69
C ALA A 140 4.50 17.24 -31.58
N ASP A 141 3.74 16.24 -31.11
CA ASP A 141 4.20 15.24 -30.15
C ASP A 141 4.63 13.92 -30.82
N ALA A 142 4.48 13.79 -32.14
CA ALA A 142 4.82 12.59 -32.91
C ALA A 142 6.26 12.10 -32.65
N THR A 143 7.22 13.03 -32.71
CA THR A 143 8.64 12.72 -32.48
C THR A 143 8.91 12.35 -31.03
N ALA A 144 8.23 13.00 -30.08
CA ALA A 144 8.38 12.69 -28.65
C ALA A 144 7.86 11.28 -28.33
N ALA A 145 6.71 10.90 -28.90
CA ALA A 145 6.12 9.57 -28.77
C ALA A 145 6.96 8.48 -29.46
N ALA A 146 7.47 8.74 -30.66
CA ALA A 146 8.27 7.78 -31.43
C ALA A 146 9.67 7.53 -30.84
N ASN A 147 10.19 8.45 -30.02
CA ASN A 147 11.53 8.35 -29.43
C ASN A 147 11.49 8.18 -27.89
N ALA A 148 10.30 8.13 -27.28
CA ALA A 148 10.10 8.05 -25.83
C ALA A 148 10.78 9.18 -25.01
N LEU A 149 10.79 10.41 -25.55
CA LEU A 149 11.67 11.50 -25.10
C LEU A 149 11.07 12.45 -24.06
N CYS A 150 9.90 12.17 -23.49
CA CYS A 150 9.23 13.10 -22.58
C CYS A 150 8.99 12.53 -21.18
N VAL A 151 9.90 12.85 -20.26
CA VAL A 151 9.72 12.67 -18.81
C VAL A 151 9.27 14.00 -18.21
N GLY A 152 8.01 14.07 -17.78
CA GLY A 152 7.47 15.24 -17.10
C GLY A 152 7.66 16.54 -17.88
N GLY A 153 7.30 16.57 -19.16
CA GLY A 153 7.20 17.79 -19.97
C GLY A 153 8.50 18.56 -20.26
N LYS A 154 9.68 17.96 -20.10
CA LYS A 154 10.95 18.56 -20.55
C LYS A 154 11.39 17.95 -21.88
N LYS A 155 11.93 18.79 -22.78
CA LYS A 155 12.69 18.34 -23.95
C LYS A 155 14.06 17.89 -23.44
N VAL A 156 14.34 16.58 -23.48
CA VAL A 156 15.59 16.02 -22.95
C VAL A 156 16.64 15.97 -24.05
N ASP A 157 17.87 16.41 -23.76
CA ASP A 157 19.03 16.20 -24.63
C ASP A 157 19.35 14.70 -24.66
N LEU A 158 19.54 14.14 -25.87
CA LEU A 158 19.79 12.71 -26.09
C LEU A 158 21.02 12.20 -25.33
N SER A 159 21.97 13.08 -24.99
CA SER A 159 23.17 12.75 -24.21
C SER A 159 22.93 12.62 -22.70
N GLU A 160 21.80 13.11 -22.19
CA GLU A 160 21.46 13.12 -20.76
C GLU A 160 20.44 12.04 -20.37
N VAL A 161 19.83 11.35 -21.35
CA VAL A 161 18.85 10.28 -21.10
C VAL A 161 19.55 9.02 -20.57
N ARG A 162 19.35 8.71 -19.29
CA ARG A 162 19.70 7.38 -18.74
C ARG A 162 18.73 6.35 -19.29
N ALA A 163 19.21 5.17 -19.71
CA ALA A 163 18.39 4.08 -20.25
C ALA A 163 17.21 3.64 -19.35
N SER A 164 17.23 4.00 -18.06
CA SER A 164 16.19 3.75 -17.07
C SER A 164 14.99 4.72 -17.11
N GLU A 165 15.06 5.81 -17.89
CA GLU A 165 14.03 6.86 -17.95
C GLU A 165 13.20 6.86 -19.26
N ALA A 166 13.53 5.97 -20.20
CA ALA A 166 12.79 5.78 -21.45
C ALA A 166 11.65 4.75 -21.28
N TYR A 167 10.51 4.97 -21.94
CA TYR A 167 9.43 3.98 -22.07
C TYR A 167 9.40 3.38 -23.49
N PRO A 168 8.73 2.25 -23.75
CA PRO A 168 8.66 1.69 -25.10
C PRO A 168 8.04 2.71 -26.07
N PRO A 169 8.74 3.15 -27.12
CA PRO A 169 8.19 4.10 -28.07
C PRO A 169 7.03 3.45 -28.84
N PHE A 170 6.00 4.23 -29.15
CA PHE A 170 4.93 3.81 -30.05
C PHE A 170 4.91 4.70 -31.28
N GLN A 171 4.49 4.13 -32.40
CA GLN A 171 4.27 4.89 -33.63
C GLN A 171 2.79 5.27 -33.68
N ALA A 172 2.50 6.54 -33.85
CA ALA A 172 1.12 6.95 -34.03
C ALA A 172 0.60 6.44 -35.39
N ASP A 173 -0.53 5.75 -35.36
CA ASP A 173 -1.26 5.35 -36.58
C ASP A 173 -1.89 6.56 -37.27
N ARG A 174 -2.09 7.65 -36.53
CA ARG A 174 -2.55 8.94 -37.06
C ARG A 174 -1.97 10.10 -36.27
N LEU A 175 -1.56 11.13 -36.99
CA LEU A 175 -1.18 12.42 -36.44
C LEU A 175 -2.36 13.38 -36.54
N ILE A 176 -2.87 13.80 -35.40
CA ILE A 176 -4.01 14.72 -35.29
C ILE A 176 -3.53 16.13 -35.63
N LYS A 177 -4.23 16.76 -36.57
CA LYS A 177 -4.00 18.15 -36.97
C LYS A 177 -4.82 19.12 -36.12
N GLU A 178 -4.44 20.38 -36.19
CA GLU A 178 -5.13 21.45 -35.49
C GLU A 178 -6.59 21.60 -35.92
N LYS A 179 -7.51 21.68 -34.95
CA LYS A 179 -8.97 21.78 -35.15
C LYS A 179 -9.57 20.67 -36.01
N GLU A 180 -8.89 19.53 -36.09
CA GLU A 180 -9.39 18.38 -36.82
C GLU A 180 -10.59 17.78 -36.08
N THR A 181 -11.62 17.42 -36.83
CA THR A 181 -12.77 16.67 -36.31
C THR A 181 -12.78 15.29 -36.96
N ILE A 182 -12.80 14.25 -36.15
CA ILE A 182 -12.65 12.87 -36.62
C ILE A 182 -13.72 12.01 -35.96
N ASP A 183 -14.38 11.19 -36.77
CA ASP A 183 -15.33 10.17 -36.31
C ASP A 183 -14.65 8.81 -36.14
N TRP A 184 -15.04 8.09 -35.09
CA TRP A 184 -14.70 6.68 -34.90
C TRP A 184 -15.91 5.92 -34.32
N GLY A 185 -16.49 5.02 -35.10
CA GLY A 185 -17.66 4.23 -34.70
C GLY A 185 -18.82 5.08 -34.18
N GLY A 186 -19.12 6.20 -34.85
CA GLY A 186 -20.22 7.10 -34.49
C GLY A 186 -19.90 8.10 -33.36
N ARG A 187 -18.68 8.10 -32.84
CA ARG A 187 -18.19 9.12 -31.88
C ARG A 187 -17.36 10.16 -32.62
N GLN A 188 -17.89 11.37 -32.72
CA GLN A 188 -17.20 12.51 -33.33
C GLN A 188 -16.40 13.31 -32.29
N PHE A 189 -15.08 13.36 -32.45
CA PHE A 189 -14.18 14.14 -31.60
C PHE A 189 -13.62 15.34 -32.35
N THR A 190 -13.59 16.50 -31.71
CA THR A 190 -12.89 17.69 -32.19
C THR A 190 -11.66 17.92 -31.32
N PHE A 191 -10.50 18.07 -31.96
CA PHE A 191 -9.21 18.20 -31.30
C PHE A 191 -8.66 19.62 -31.44
N ARG A 192 -8.20 20.22 -30.34
CA ARG A 192 -7.59 21.55 -30.33
C ARG A 192 -6.21 21.48 -29.70
N ARG A 193 -5.18 21.88 -30.44
CA ARG A 193 -3.83 21.97 -29.90
C ARG A 193 -3.77 23.07 -28.85
N THR A 194 -3.38 22.69 -27.64
CA THR A 194 -3.25 23.56 -26.45
C THR A 194 -1.86 23.34 -25.85
N PRO A 195 -0.79 23.86 -26.48
CA PRO A 195 0.58 23.60 -26.03
C PRO A 195 0.82 24.01 -24.57
N LEU A 196 0.94 23.01 -23.70
CA LEU A 196 1.00 23.16 -22.25
C LEU A 196 2.11 22.26 -21.67
N ALA A 197 1.78 21.03 -21.29
CA ALA A 197 2.74 20.07 -20.76
C ALA A 197 3.75 19.55 -21.79
N THR A 198 3.34 19.55 -23.05
CA THR A 198 4.16 19.26 -24.22
C THR A 198 3.74 20.20 -25.35
N GLU A 199 4.55 20.26 -26.40
CA GLU A 199 4.25 21.07 -27.58
C GLU A 199 3.00 20.57 -28.33
N GLY A 200 2.71 19.27 -28.26
CA GLY A 200 1.52 18.66 -28.83
C GLY A 200 0.38 18.39 -27.85
N THR A 201 0.41 18.98 -26.65
CA THR A 201 -0.73 18.85 -25.73
C THR A 201 -2.02 19.30 -26.41
N MET A 202 -3.09 18.51 -26.28
CA MET A 202 -4.38 18.80 -26.90
C MET A 202 -5.53 18.80 -25.91
N ALA A 203 -6.56 19.58 -26.25
CA ALA A 203 -7.88 19.51 -25.67
C ALA A 203 -8.80 18.77 -26.64
N ILE A 204 -9.74 18.01 -26.09
CA ILE A 204 -10.65 17.14 -26.84
C ILE A 204 -12.07 17.50 -26.42
N GLU A 205 -12.96 17.70 -27.39
CA GLU A 205 -14.38 17.92 -27.17
C GLU A 205 -15.23 16.99 -28.06
N TRP A 206 -16.36 16.51 -27.54
CA TRP A 206 -17.28 15.63 -28.28
C TRP A 206 -18.70 15.71 -27.70
N PRO A 207 -19.74 15.42 -28.50
CA PRO A 207 -21.12 15.36 -28.00
C PRO A 207 -21.35 14.08 -27.18
N LEU A 208 -22.13 14.21 -26.11
CA LEU A 208 -22.69 13.11 -25.32
C LEU A 208 -24.20 13.26 -25.21
N HIS A 209 -24.91 12.16 -25.02
CA HIS A 209 -26.36 12.15 -24.81
C HIS A 209 -26.69 11.93 -23.33
N SER A 210 -27.36 12.89 -22.73
CA SER A 210 -27.90 12.72 -21.37
C SER A 210 -29.11 11.79 -21.39
N SER A 211 -29.48 11.28 -20.21
CA SER A 211 -30.55 10.28 -20.07
C SER A 211 -31.94 10.76 -20.52
N ASP A 212 -32.14 12.08 -20.64
CA ASP A 212 -33.36 12.71 -21.17
C ASP A 212 -33.28 12.97 -22.69
N GLY A 213 -32.24 12.46 -23.36
CA GLY A 213 -32.02 12.58 -24.80
C GLY A 213 -31.37 13.89 -25.25
N LYS A 214 -30.99 14.77 -24.32
CA LYS A 214 -30.35 16.05 -24.66
C LYS A 214 -28.88 15.84 -25.02
N THR A 215 -28.46 16.38 -26.16
CA THR A 215 -27.04 16.43 -26.53
C THR A 215 -26.34 17.51 -25.71
N VAL A 216 -25.30 17.12 -24.95
CA VAL A 216 -24.43 18.00 -24.17
C VAL A 216 -22.99 17.84 -24.62
N LYS A 217 -22.18 18.90 -24.49
CA LYS A 217 -20.78 18.85 -24.95
C LYS A 217 -19.83 18.45 -23.82
N ALA A 218 -19.06 17.37 -24.01
CA ALA A 218 -18.00 16.96 -23.10
C ALA A 218 -16.65 17.55 -23.53
N GLY A 219 -15.78 17.80 -22.55
CA GLY A 219 -14.46 18.35 -22.78
C GLY A 219 -13.42 17.95 -21.74
N LEU A 220 -12.18 17.80 -22.19
CA LEU A 220 -10.99 17.66 -21.37
C LEU A 220 -9.81 18.43 -21.98
N ILE A 221 -8.84 18.77 -21.14
CA ILE A 221 -7.56 19.40 -21.52
C ILE A 221 -6.45 18.48 -21.04
N GLY A 222 -5.45 18.23 -21.90
CA GLY A 222 -4.24 17.50 -21.54
C GLY A 222 -3.42 18.15 -20.41
N GLY A 223 -2.22 17.64 -20.17
CA GLY A 223 -1.41 18.03 -19.01
C GLY A 223 -1.14 19.53 -18.91
N ILE A 224 -1.14 20.06 -17.68
CA ILE A 224 -0.94 21.50 -17.38
C ILE A 224 0.43 21.83 -16.74
N ALA A 225 1.30 20.82 -16.56
CA ALA A 225 2.61 20.99 -15.92
C ALA A 225 3.67 21.58 -16.89
N ASN A 226 4.78 22.12 -16.39
CA ASN A 226 6.01 22.48 -17.14
C ASN A 226 5.95 23.55 -18.26
N ARG A 227 4.78 23.97 -18.75
CA ARG A 227 4.56 25.20 -19.54
C ARG A 227 5.56 25.40 -20.69
N VAL A 228 5.68 24.43 -21.57
CA VAL A 228 6.76 24.34 -22.58
C VAL A 228 6.38 24.82 -23.98
N GLY A 229 5.17 25.34 -24.19
CA GLY A 229 4.64 25.67 -25.52
C GLY A 229 4.05 27.09 -25.70
N ASP A 230 3.40 27.31 -26.85
CA ASP A 230 2.78 28.58 -27.25
C ASP A 230 1.62 29.00 -26.33
N ALA A 231 1.92 29.93 -25.43
CA ALA A 231 0.97 30.49 -24.46
C ALA A 231 -0.18 31.25 -25.13
N GLN A 232 0.08 31.98 -26.22
CA GLN A 232 -0.94 32.78 -26.89
C GLN A 232 -1.96 31.89 -27.59
N LEU A 233 -1.45 30.87 -28.31
CA LEU A 233 -2.29 29.85 -28.94
C LEU A 233 -3.15 29.13 -27.90
N THR A 234 -2.56 28.69 -26.79
CA THR A 234 -3.29 28.04 -25.69
C THR A 234 -4.39 28.94 -25.14
N VAL A 235 -4.09 30.20 -24.82
CA VAL A 235 -5.09 31.16 -24.32
C VAL A 235 -6.22 31.36 -25.32
N GLN A 236 -5.89 31.48 -26.61
CA GLN A 236 -6.89 31.62 -27.67
C GLN A 236 -7.82 30.40 -27.71
N ARG A 237 -7.28 29.19 -27.69
CA ARG A 237 -8.06 27.95 -27.78
C ARG A 237 -8.92 27.69 -26.57
N LEU A 238 -8.40 27.92 -25.38
CA LEU A 238 -9.19 27.71 -24.16
C LEU A 238 -10.36 28.72 -24.05
N LYS A 239 -10.20 29.93 -24.60
CA LYS A 239 -11.32 30.89 -24.71
C LYS A 239 -12.41 30.46 -25.71
N GLU A 240 -12.09 29.61 -26.69
CA GLU A 240 -13.07 29.09 -27.66
C GLU A 240 -13.91 27.93 -27.08
N MET A 241 -13.44 27.25 -26.02
CA MET A 241 -14.10 26.06 -25.45
C MET A 241 -15.00 26.41 -24.25
N ARG A 242 -15.76 27.51 -24.28
CA ARG A 242 -16.56 27.96 -23.11
C ARG A 242 -17.90 27.25 -22.96
N ASP A 243 -18.29 26.51 -23.97
CA ASP A 243 -19.56 25.80 -24.12
C ASP A 243 -19.47 24.31 -23.73
N ILE A 244 -18.40 23.89 -23.04
CA ILE A 244 -18.31 22.56 -22.44
C ILE A 244 -19.21 22.48 -21.21
N GLU A 245 -20.06 21.46 -21.19
CA GLU A 245 -21.01 21.18 -20.12
C GLU A 245 -20.54 20.00 -19.25
N VAL A 246 -19.96 18.96 -19.85
CA VAL A 246 -19.45 17.79 -19.12
C VAL A 246 -17.94 17.89 -18.99
N TRP A 247 -17.46 18.05 -17.76
CA TRP A 247 -16.04 18.27 -17.49
C TRP A 247 -15.31 16.99 -17.08
N LEU A 248 -14.49 16.48 -17.99
CA LEU A 248 -13.56 15.38 -17.76
C LEU A 248 -12.14 15.90 -17.53
N ALA A 249 -11.40 15.21 -16.66
CA ALA A 249 -10.05 15.60 -16.27
C ALA A 249 -9.06 14.50 -16.64
N VAL A 250 -7.83 14.89 -16.98
CA VAL A 250 -6.70 13.96 -17.20
C VAL A 250 -5.98 13.63 -15.89
N HIS A 251 -6.11 14.49 -14.87
CA HIS A 251 -5.75 14.16 -13.48
C HIS A 251 -6.98 14.30 -12.56
N PRO A 252 -7.27 13.33 -11.68
CA PRO A 252 -8.49 13.34 -10.86
C PRO A 252 -8.68 14.58 -9.98
N ASN A 253 -7.59 15.24 -9.59
CA ASN A 253 -7.60 16.45 -8.76
C ASN A 253 -8.09 17.72 -9.50
N GLN A 254 -8.08 17.74 -10.84
CA GLN A 254 -8.45 18.94 -11.60
C GLN A 254 -9.93 19.29 -11.43
N ASN A 255 -10.80 18.27 -11.49
CA ASN A 255 -12.26 18.42 -11.36
C ASN A 255 -12.83 17.71 -10.13
N LYS A 256 -11.98 17.18 -9.25
CA LYS A 256 -12.34 16.35 -8.09
C LYS A 256 -13.13 15.10 -8.49
N THR A 257 -12.59 14.32 -9.43
CA THR A 257 -13.25 13.17 -10.06
C THR A 257 -13.87 12.22 -9.04
N PHE A 258 -13.17 11.87 -7.96
CA PHE A 258 -13.69 10.92 -6.96
C PHE A 258 -14.79 11.50 -6.06
N GLU A 259 -14.75 12.80 -5.74
CA GLU A 259 -15.87 13.48 -5.07
C GLU A 259 -17.11 13.53 -5.97
N LYS A 260 -16.92 13.66 -7.29
CA LYS A 260 -18.01 13.60 -8.28
C LYS A 260 -18.56 12.16 -8.40
N ALA A 261 -17.69 11.15 -8.47
CA ALA A 261 -18.08 9.74 -8.53
C ALA A 261 -18.93 9.32 -7.32
N ASN A 262 -18.50 9.65 -6.10
CA ASN A 262 -19.25 9.33 -4.88
C ASN A 262 -20.65 9.97 -4.86
N ARG A 263 -20.79 11.17 -5.44
CA ARG A 263 -22.10 11.84 -5.56
C ARG A 263 -22.97 11.24 -6.65
N LEU A 264 -22.38 10.68 -7.70
CA LEU A 264 -23.08 9.96 -8.77
C LEU A 264 -23.69 8.65 -8.21
N ASP A 265 -22.92 7.89 -7.41
CA ASP A 265 -23.36 6.63 -6.79
C ASP A 265 -24.45 6.81 -5.71
N ALA A 266 -24.51 7.98 -5.08
CA ALA A 266 -25.52 8.28 -4.06
C ALA A 266 -26.95 8.45 -4.62
N GLY A 267 -27.13 8.43 -5.95
CA GLY A 267 -28.42 8.28 -6.63
C GLY A 267 -29.45 9.40 -6.42
N LYS A 268 -29.05 10.56 -5.88
CA LYS A 268 -29.98 11.61 -5.40
C LYS A 268 -29.83 12.99 -6.09
N LEU A 269 -29.00 13.12 -7.13
CA LEU A 269 -28.68 14.42 -7.76
C LEU A 269 -28.52 14.31 -9.28
N ALA A 270 -28.62 15.46 -9.98
CA ALA A 270 -28.16 15.61 -11.36
C ALA A 270 -26.69 15.20 -11.49
N ASN A 271 -26.29 14.64 -12.64
CA ASN A 271 -24.96 14.09 -12.85
C ASN A 271 -23.86 15.13 -12.52
N PRO A 272 -23.01 14.91 -11.49
CA PRO A 272 -22.05 15.90 -11.01
C PRO A 272 -20.89 16.17 -11.98
N PHE A 273 -20.76 15.39 -13.05
CA PHE A 273 -19.83 15.67 -14.14
C PHE A 273 -20.36 16.70 -15.13
N VAL A 274 -21.68 16.95 -15.16
CA VAL A 274 -22.28 18.12 -15.83
C VAL A 274 -21.98 19.35 -14.96
N ASP A 275 -20.88 20.04 -15.28
CA ASP A 275 -20.30 21.12 -14.49
C ASP A 275 -19.68 22.21 -15.38
N PRO A 276 -20.51 22.95 -16.14
CA PRO A 276 -20.04 24.06 -16.98
C PRO A 276 -19.39 25.17 -16.15
N SER A 277 -19.80 25.33 -14.89
CA SER A 277 -19.25 26.34 -13.99
C SER A 277 -17.81 26.01 -13.57
N GLY A 278 -17.55 24.77 -13.18
CA GLY A 278 -16.23 24.28 -12.82
C GLY A 278 -15.29 24.28 -14.01
N TRP A 279 -15.78 23.87 -15.18
CA TRP A 279 -15.01 23.97 -16.43
C TRP A 279 -14.56 25.41 -16.71
N ASN A 280 -15.49 26.38 -16.66
CA ASN A 280 -15.18 27.77 -16.94
C ASN A 280 -14.18 28.37 -15.93
N GLN A 281 -14.33 28.04 -14.64
CA GLN A 281 -13.36 28.44 -13.61
C GLN A 281 -11.98 27.81 -13.85
N PHE A 282 -11.92 26.58 -14.33
CA PHE A 282 -10.67 25.91 -14.67
C PHE A 282 -10.00 26.56 -15.88
N VAL A 283 -10.77 26.85 -16.93
CA VAL A 283 -10.29 27.62 -18.09
C VAL A 283 -9.76 28.99 -17.67
N ASP A 284 -10.49 29.74 -16.84
CA ASP A 284 -10.05 31.05 -16.35
C ASP A 284 -8.74 30.98 -15.59
N ARG A 285 -8.56 29.93 -14.77
CA ARG A 285 -7.32 29.69 -14.05
C ARG A 285 -6.14 29.46 -14.99
N ILE A 286 -6.32 28.65 -16.03
CA ILE A 286 -5.25 28.39 -17.01
C ILE A 286 -4.97 29.64 -17.84
N VAL A 287 -6.00 30.32 -18.34
CA VAL A 287 -5.84 31.56 -19.11
C VAL A 287 -5.12 32.63 -18.28
N GLY A 288 -5.51 32.80 -17.02
CA GLY A 288 -4.85 33.73 -16.10
C GLY A 288 -3.39 33.38 -15.84
N MET A 289 -3.10 32.08 -15.65
CA MET A 289 -1.74 31.57 -15.50
C MET A 289 -0.88 31.89 -16.74
N MET A 290 -1.37 31.60 -17.95
CA MET A 290 -0.63 31.81 -19.20
C MET A 290 -0.51 33.29 -19.60
N SER A 291 -1.44 34.14 -19.18
CA SER A 291 -1.42 35.59 -19.49
C SER A 291 -0.46 36.40 -18.60
N SER A 292 0.05 35.80 -17.52
CA SER A 292 0.85 36.49 -16.49
C SER A 292 2.39 36.43 -16.70
N GLU A 293 2.87 35.68 -17.70
CA GLU A 293 4.30 35.52 -17.98
C GLU A 293 4.83 36.53 -19.02
N ARG A 294 5.90 37.26 -18.67
CA ARG A 294 6.75 37.98 -19.65
C ARG A 294 7.63 36.97 -20.40
N PRO A 295 7.94 37.18 -21.69
CA PRO A 295 8.64 36.18 -22.49
C PRO A 295 10.06 35.92 -21.96
N THR A 296 10.37 34.67 -21.63
CA THR A 296 11.71 34.24 -21.22
C THR A 296 12.67 34.22 -22.43
N ARG A 297 13.78 34.97 -22.32
CA ARG A 297 14.92 34.93 -23.23
C ARG A 297 15.44 33.49 -23.41
N ARG A 298 15.63 33.06 -24.67
CA ARG A 298 16.48 31.90 -25.03
C ARG A 298 17.87 32.10 -24.43
N ARG A 299 18.37 31.11 -23.67
CA ARG A 299 19.78 31.00 -23.30
C ARG A 299 20.47 30.20 -24.39
N ASP A 300 21.19 30.88 -25.29
CA ASP A 300 22.21 30.24 -26.11
C ASP A 300 23.54 30.18 -25.35
N ASN A 301 24.11 28.98 -25.32
CA ASN A 301 25.36 28.61 -24.66
C ASN A 301 26.56 28.92 -25.57
N THR A 302 26.83 30.19 -25.82
CA THR A 302 28.09 30.62 -26.47
C THR A 302 28.40 32.05 -26.05
N ASP A 303 29.09 32.24 -24.92
CA ASP A 303 30.32 33.07 -24.84
C ASP A 303 30.80 33.17 -23.39
N MET A 304 31.71 32.28 -22.99
CA MET A 304 32.60 32.54 -21.85
C MET A 304 33.90 33.08 -22.42
N ARG A 305 34.03 34.41 -22.52
CA ARG A 305 35.30 35.18 -22.42
C ARG A 305 35.02 36.68 -22.56
N GLN A 306 35.67 37.46 -21.69
CA GLN A 306 35.68 38.94 -21.62
C GLN A 306 34.39 39.52 -21.00
N ARG A 307 34.41 40.36 -19.95
CA ARG A 307 35.33 41.45 -19.63
C ARG A 307 35.37 41.70 -18.11
N GLN A 308 36.56 42.08 -17.64
CA GLN A 308 36.86 42.55 -16.29
C GLN A 308 36.41 44.01 -16.09
N ARG A 309 35.82 44.29 -14.91
CA ARG A 309 36.00 45.46 -13.97
C ARG A 309 35.78 46.92 -14.50
N PRO A 310 35.43 47.92 -13.64
CA PRO A 310 35.99 48.13 -12.30
C PRO A 310 35.04 48.56 -11.16
N MET A 311 35.53 48.36 -9.94
CA MET A 311 35.04 48.93 -8.69
C MET A 311 35.30 50.43 -8.63
N ASN A 312 34.40 51.18 -7.97
CA ASN A 312 34.72 52.49 -7.41
C ASN A 312 34.33 52.53 -5.91
N PRO A 313 35.17 53.06 -5.01
CA PRO A 313 35.02 52.98 -3.56
C PRO A 313 34.48 54.30 -2.98
N SER A 314 33.44 54.24 -2.13
CA SER A 314 33.21 55.19 -1.02
C SER A 314 31.83 54.98 -0.39
N ARG A 315 31.79 54.38 0.81
CA ARG A 315 30.98 54.75 2.00
C ARG A 315 30.97 53.61 3.01
N SER A 316 31.51 53.87 4.19
CA SER A 316 31.46 53.01 5.39
C SER A 316 30.09 53.11 6.09
N PRO A 317 29.74 52.17 7.00
CA PRO A 317 28.39 51.59 7.07
C PRO A 317 27.46 52.31 8.06
N ALA A 318 26.24 52.61 7.61
CA ALA A 318 25.09 52.90 8.47
C ALA A 318 23.82 52.30 7.83
N SER A 319 22.98 51.75 8.70
CA SER A 319 21.79 50.92 8.47
C SER A 319 20.84 51.35 7.34
N ALA A 320 20.45 50.38 6.49
CA ALA A 320 19.22 50.43 5.69
C ALA A 320 18.53 49.07 5.71
N SER A 321 17.53 48.97 6.57
CA SER A 321 16.46 47.98 6.55
C SER A 321 15.42 48.27 5.45
N ASN A 322 14.82 47.19 4.93
CA ASN A 322 13.56 47.05 4.18
C ASN A 322 13.60 47.27 2.65
N GLY A 323 12.93 46.46 1.81
CA GLY A 323 11.83 45.54 2.13
C GLY A 323 11.68 44.37 1.14
N ARG A 324 11.72 43.15 1.69
CA ARG A 324 10.71 42.16 1.31
C ARG A 324 9.39 42.68 1.85
N VAL A 325 8.40 42.83 0.98
CA VAL A 325 7.02 43.11 1.39
C VAL A 325 6.65 42.09 2.47
N PRO A 326 6.40 42.52 3.73
CA PRO A 326 5.73 41.67 4.70
C PRO A 326 4.38 41.34 4.05
N ASN A 327 4.03 40.06 3.98
CA ASN A 327 2.68 39.72 3.58
C ASN A 327 1.74 40.24 4.69
N LYS A 328 1.28 41.49 4.54
CA LYS A 328 0.41 42.23 5.48
C LYS A 328 -0.96 41.57 5.68
N ASN A 329 -1.18 40.38 5.11
CA ASN A 329 -2.40 39.60 5.27
C ASN A 329 -2.26 38.38 6.19
N ILE A 330 -1.10 38.10 6.79
CA ILE A 330 -1.03 37.11 7.89
C ILE A 330 -1.60 37.69 9.19
N ASP A 331 -1.55 39.02 9.37
CA ASP A 331 -2.12 39.71 10.53
C ASP A 331 -3.65 39.83 10.52
N LYS A 332 -4.33 39.34 9.46
CA LYS A 332 -5.80 39.33 9.33
C LYS A 332 -6.42 37.95 9.11
N LEU A 333 -5.71 36.87 9.43
CA LEU A 333 -6.35 35.56 9.60
C LEU A 333 -6.97 35.53 11.01
N ASP A 334 -8.27 35.82 11.10
CA ASP A 334 -9.07 35.92 12.33
C ASP A 334 -8.62 34.94 13.44
N ARG A 335 -7.99 35.48 14.49
CA ARG A 335 -7.72 34.78 15.76
C ARG A 335 -8.99 34.79 16.61
N ALA A 336 -10.03 34.19 16.09
CA ALA A 336 -11.32 34.20 16.73
C ALA A 336 -11.48 32.94 17.59
N TRP A 337 -11.81 33.13 18.87
CA TRP A 337 -12.23 32.05 19.77
C TRP A 337 -13.51 31.37 19.27
N LEU A 338 -14.31 32.09 18.47
CA LEU A 338 -15.41 31.57 17.67
C LEU A 338 -14.96 31.40 16.22
N ASP A 339 -15.04 30.18 15.67
CA ASP A 339 -14.88 30.02 14.23
C ASP A 339 -16.11 30.63 13.54
N PRO A 340 -15.96 31.66 12.68
CA PRO A 340 -17.10 32.27 12.00
C PRO A 340 -17.84 31.27 11.09
N ASP A 341 -17.14 30.22 10.66
CA ASP A 341 -17.73 29.11 9.94
C ASP A 341 -18.37 28.13 10.94
N THR A 342 -19.67 28.31 11.14
CA THR A 342 -20.50 27.45 12.00
C THR A 342 -20.99 26.19 11.28
N THR A 343 -20.61 25.99 10.01
CA THR A 343 -20.96 24.76 9.29
C THR A 343 -20.23 23.59 9.95
N ALA A 344 -21.02 22.62 10.44
CA ALA A 344 -20.50 21.40 11.06
C ALA A 344 -20.58 20.28 10.02
N PRO A 345 -19.46 19.84 9.43
CA PRO A 345 -19.50 18.72 8.51
C PRO A 345 -20.00 17.49 9.26
N ALA A 346 -20.96 16.76 8.66
CA ALA A 346 -21.42 15.50 9.25
C ALA A 346 -20.22 14.56 9.47
N PRO A 347 -20.15 13.86 10.63
CA PRO A 347 -21.18 13.68 11.64
C PRO A 347 -21.00 14.62 12.85
N THR A 348 -20.22 15.70 12.69
CA THR A 348 -19.86 16.61 13.78
C THR A 348 -20.94 17.67 14.04
N ILE A 349 -20.89 18.25 15.23
CA ILE A 349 -21.82 19.29 15.70
C ILE A 349 -21.02 20.50 16.15
N TYR A 350 -21.34 21.68 15.63
CA TYR A 350 -20.75 22.93 16.09
C TYR A 350 -21.34 23.38 17.42
N LYS A 351 -20.47 23.67 18.37
CA LYS A 351 -20.84 24.11 19.72
C LYS A 351 -19.92 25.21 20.20
N THR A 352 -20.39 25.92 21.20
CA THR A 352 -19.62 26.92 21.93
C THR A 352 -19.71 26.66 23.43
N PHE A 353 -18.75 27.18 24.18
CA PHE A 353 -18.80 27.24 25.64
C PHE A 353 -18.24 28.58 26.11
N ARG A 354 -18.65 29.01 27.31
CA ARG A 354 -18.12 30.21 27.94
C ARG A 354 -16.83 29.87 28.69
N SER A 355 -15.68 30.35 28.20
CA SER A 355 -14.40 30.18 28.91
C SER A 355 -14.30 31.17 30.07
N GLN A 356 -13.89 30.69 31.25
CA GLN A 356 -13.62 31.53 32.41
C GLN A 356 -12.24 32.19 32.31
N THR A 357 -11.26 31.49 31.71
CA THR A 357 -9.89 31.97 31.51
C THR A 357 -9.87 33.28 30.71
N ILE A 358 -10.60 33.33 29.59
CA ILE A 358 -10.59 34.51 28.69
C ILE A 358 -11.88 35.34 28.75
N ARG A 359 -12.88 34.91 29.52
CA ARG A 359 -14.20 35.55 29.64
C ARG A 359 -14.87 35.80 28.28
N GLN A 360 -14.75 34.84 27.37
CA GLN A 360 -15.30 34.88 26.02
C GLN A 360 -15.85 33.50 25.64
N ASP A 361 -16.67 33.46 24.59
CA ASP A 361 -17.17 32.21 24.07
C ASP A 361 -16.12 31.58 23.15
N VAL A 362 -15.91 30.28 23.31
CA VAL A 362 -14.96 29.49 22.54
C VAL A 362 -15.73 28.39 21.81
N SER A 363 -15.48 28.27 20.52
CA SER A 363 -16.06 27.23 19.67
C SER A 363 -15.28 25.92 19.72
N TYR A 364 -15.98 24.83 19.42
CA TYR A 364 -15.41 23.50 19.16
C TYR A 364 -16.39 22.73 18.26
N LEU A 365 -15.90 21.67 17.60
CA LEU A 365 -16.79 20.67 17.04
C LEU A 365 -16.78 19.42 17.93
N ILE A 366 -17.90 18.73 17.97
CA ILE A 366 -18.03 17.47 18.71
C ILE A 366 -18.72 16.41 17.86
N TYR A 367 -18.20 15.21 17.89
CA TYR A 367 -18.84 14.00 17.40
C TYR A 367 -19.40 13.20 18.57
N LEU A 368 -20.64 12.74 18.42
CA LEU A 368 -21.33 11.88 19.39
C LEU A 368 -21.66 10.55 18.72
N PRO A 369 -21.45 9.41 19.40
CA PRO A 369 -21.67 8.10 18.80
C PRO A 369 -23.15 7.86 18.50
N PRO A 370 -23.49 6.95 17.57
CA PRO A 370 -24.87 6.77 17.08
C PRO A 370 -25.88 6.41 18.18
N ASP A 371 -25.43 5.70 19.22
CA ASP A 371 -26.23 5.27 20.36
C ASP A 371 -26.40 6.36 21.43
N TYR A 372 -25.71 7.50 21.30
CA TYR A 372 -25.66 8.53 22.34
C TYR A 372 -27.04 9.00 22.77
N GLN A 373 -27.97 9.26 21.83
CA GLN A 373 -29.33 9.71 22.19
C GLN A 373 -30.22 8.58 22.73
N GLN A 374 -29.90 7.32 22.44
CA GLN A 374 -30.72 6.15 22.78
C GLN A 374 -30.38 5.61 24.18
N GLN A 375 -29.12 5.71 24.60
CA GLN A 375 -28.61 5.18 25.86
C GLN A 375 -28.45 6.30 26.90
N SER A 376 -29.51 6.59 27.64
CA SER A 376 -29.57 7.76 28.55
C SER A 376 -28.62 7.68 29.76
N SER A 377 -28.22 6.48 30.19
CA SER A 377 -27.32 6.25 31.33
C SER A 377 -25.87 5.93 30.94
N GLN A 378 -25.60 5.62 29.67
CA GLN A 378 -24.27 5.22 29.21
C GLN A 378 -23.31 6.42 29.19
N ARG A 379 -22.09 6.21 29.72
CA ARG A 379 -20.99 7.17 29.64
C ARG A 379 -19.94 6.70 28.63
N TYR A 380 -19.23 7.66 28.05
CA TYR A 380 -18.34 7.44 26.93
C TYR A 380 -16.91 7.96 27.22
N PRO A 381 -15.87 7.28 26.73
CA PRO A 381 -14.53 7.83 26.70
C PRO A 381 -14.44 8.97 25.66
N VAL A 382 -13.45 9.85 25.82
CA VAL A 382 -13.34 11.08 25.03
C VAL A 382 -11.95 11.21 24.41
N ILE A 383 -11.92 11.49 23.10
CA ILE A 383 -10.71 11.87 22.36
C ILE A 383 -10.75 13.38 22.10
N TYR A 384 -9.75 14.11 22.59
CA TYR A 384 -9.52 15.51 22.22
C TYR A 384 -8.52 15.56 21.08
N TRP A 385 -8.96 16.01 19.90
CA TRP A 385 -8.15 16.05 18.69
C TRP A 385 -7.66 17.46 18.37
N LEU A 386 -6.35 17.57 18.09
CA LEU A 386 -5.62 18.80 17.86
C LEU A 386 -5.15 18.91 16.40
N HIS A 387 -5.51 20.01 15.73
CA HIS A 387 -5.16 20.27 14.34
C HIS A 387 -3.73 20.79 14.16
N GLY A 388 -3.20 20.67 12.94
CA GLY A 388 -1.90 21.22 12.55
C GLY A 388 -1.88 22.75 12.37
N THR A 389 -0.70 23.31 12.08
CA THR A 389 -0.47 24.75 11.87
C THR A 389 -1.40 25.33 10.81
N GLY A 390 -1.99 26.49 11.11
CA GLY A 390 -2.90 27.19 10.18
C GLY A 390 -4.21 26.43 9.91
N GLY A 391 -4.46 25.34 10.64
CA GLY A 391 -5.70 24.58 10.58
C GLY A 391 -6.84 25.22 11.38
N LYS A 392 -7.97 24.50 11.39
CA LYS A 392 -9.15 24.76 12.23
C LYS A 392 -9.77 23.43 12.65
N GLN A 393 -10.66 23.46 13.65
CA GLN A 393 -11.39 22.30 14.17
C GLN A 393 -12.04 21.42 13.09
N SER A 394 -12.58 22.00 12.01
CA SER A 394 -13.23 21.23 10.94
C SER A 394 -12.28 20.32 10.15
N ARG A 395 -10.95 20.48 10.27
CA ARG A 395 -9.99 19.55 9.65
C ARG A 395 -9.99 18.15 10.24
N GLY A 396 -10.57 17.96 11.42
CA GLY A 396 -10.73 16.63 12.01
C GLY A 396 -12.05 15.95 11.63
N ALA A 397 -12.90 16.58 10.81
CA ALA A 397 -14.22 16.03 10.49
C ALA A 397 -14.14 14.71 9.71
N ASP A 398 -13.18 14.56 8.79
CA ASP A 398 -12.97 13.30 8.07
C ASP A 398 -12.57 12.16 9.02
N LEU A 399 -11.80 12.46 10.06
CA LEU A 399 -11.45 11.48 11.10
C LEU A 399 -12.68 11.13 11.95
N ALA A 400 -13.55 12.09 12.24
CA ALA A 400 -14.81 11.82 12.92
C ALA A 400 -15.76 10.95 12.06
N ASN A 401 -15.79 11.15 10.73
CA ASN A 401 -16.50 10.25 9.81
C ASN A 401 -15.93 8.84 9.86
N LEU A 402 -14.61 8.69 9.73
CA LEU A 402 -13.97 7.39 9.80
C LEU A 402 -14.24 6.70 11.15
N LEU A 403 -14.21 7.43 12.26
CA LEU A 403 -14.58 6.90 13.57
C LEU A 403 -16.04 6.43 13.62
N ASP A 404 -16.98 7.22 13.08
CA ASP A 404 -18.40 6.88 13.02
C ASP A 404 -18.64 5.60 12.20
N GLU A 405 -17.99 5.47 11.05
CA GLU A 405 -18.04 4.27 10.21
C GLU A 405 -17.57 3.04 10.98
N GLN A 406 -16.43 3.14 11.69
CA GLN A 406 -15.89 2.01 12.45
C GLN A 406 -16.77 1.65 13.66
N ILE A 407 -17.42 2.62 14.30
CA ILE A 407 -18.37 2.38 15.40
C ILE A 407 -19.63 1.70 14.86
N ARG A 408 -20.22 2.19 13.76
CA ARG A 408 -21.40 1.59 13.13
C ARG A 408 -21.12 0.18 12.61
N ALA A 409 -19.90 -0.08 12.14
CA ALA A 409 -19.46 -1.40 11.71
C ALA A 409 -19.17 -2.36 12.89
N GLY A 410 -19.29 -1.92 14.15
CA GLY A 410 -19.01 -2.73 15.34
C GLY A 410 -17.52 -3.00 15.58
N LYS A 411 -16.62 -2.35 14.82
CA LYS A 411 -15.17 -2.53 14.93
C LYS A 411 -14.61 -1.75 16.13
N MET A 412 -15.21 -0.59 16.42
CA MET A 412 -14.87 0.29 17.54
C MET A 412 -16.03 0.41 18.54
N PRO A 413 -15.77 0.41 19.85
CA PRO A 413 -16.78 0.76 20.85
C PRO A 413 -17.19 2.24 20.72
N PRO A 414 -18.43 2.60 21.08
CA PRO A 414 -18.89 3.98 21.10
C PRO A 414 -17.99 4.92 21.92
N MET A 415 -17.66 6.09 21.36
CA MET A 415 -16.85 7.11 22.03
C MET A 415 -17.15 8.53 21.50
N ILE A 416 -16.78 9.53 22.28
CA ILE A 416 -16.93 10.95 21.92
C ILE A 416 -15.60 11.46 21.36
N MET A 417 -15.66 12.29 20.32
CA MET A 417 -14.49 13.00 19.80
C MET A 417 -14.75 14.51 19.80
N VAL A 418 -13.87 15.27 20.45
CA VAL A 418 -13.90 16.73 20.54
C VAL A 418 -12.81 17.28 19.64
N LEU A 419 -13.18 18.00 18.59
CA LEU A 419 -12.25 18.70 17.69
C LEU A 419 -12.03 20.11 18.24
N VAL A 420 -10.83 20.32 18.79
CA VAL A 420 -10.51 21.52 19.57
C VAL A 420 -10.23 22.71 18.66
N ASN A 421 -10.75 23.90 19.00
CA ASN A 421 -10.30 25.15 18.41
C ASN A 421 -8.89 25.48 18.90
N GLY A 422 -7.87 25.21 18.08
CA GLY A 422 -6.48 25.53 18.37
C GLY A 422 -6.06 26.95 17.96
N LEU A 423 -7.04 27.81 17.61
CA LEU A 423 -6.87 29.10 16.95
C LEU A 423 -6.19 29.00 15.57
N ARG A 424 -6.35 30.03 14.75
CA ARG A 424 -5.64 30.11 13.46
C ARG A 424 -4.21 30.62 13.69
N GLY A 425 -3.22 29.88 13.21
CA GLY A 425 -1.80 30.25 13.31
C GLY A 425 -0.93 29.11 13.84
N THR A 426 0.20 29.46 14.46
CA THR A 426 1.14 28.51 15.08
C THR A 426 1.15 28.68 16.59
N THR A 427 0.17 28.12 17.29
CA THR A 427 0.03 28.27 18.75
C THR A 427 0.85 27.27 19.56
N LEU A 428 1.24 26.14 18.93
CA LEU A 428 1.84 24.98 19.60
C LEU A 428 1.00 24.42 20.76
N TYR A 429 -0.27 24.84 20.87
CA TYR A 429 -1.16 24.54 22.00
C TYR A 429 -0.60 24.98 23.37
N CYS A 430 0.19 26.05 23.38
CA CYS A 430 0.74 26.67 24.60
C CYS A 430 0.02 27.98 24.92
N ASP A 431 0.13 28.43 26.17
CA ASP A 431 -0.26 29.79 26.54
C ASP A 431 0.70 30.82 25.94
N SER A 432 0.18 31.79 25.19
CA SER A 432 0.99 32.83 24.55
C SER A 432 1.78 33.64 25.56
N ALA A 433 3.00 34.06 25.18
CA ALA A 433 3.89 34.82 26.05
C ALA A 433 3.30 36.16 26.52
N ASP A 434 2.48 36.80 25.68
CA ASP A 434 1.79 38.06 25.99
C ASP A 434 0.48 37.87 26.78
N GLY A 435 0.11 36.62 27.10
CA GLY A 435 -1.09 36.28 27.85
C GLY A 435 -2.41 36.51 27.09
N LYS A 436 -2.37 36.99 25.85
CA LYS A 436 -3.59 37.29 25.06
C LYS A 436 -4.30 36.03 24.56
N TRP A 437 -3.55 34.95 24.37
CA TRP A 437 -4.04 33.68 23.84
C TRP A 437 -3.63 32.52 24.76
N PRO A 438 -4.25 32.40 25.95
CA PRO A 438 -3.93 31.35 26.91
C PRO A 438 -4.61 30.03 26.51
N LEU A 439 -4.22 29.46 25.36
CA LEU A 439 -4.87 28.32 24.73
C LEU A 439 -4.74 27.03 25.55
N GLU A 440 -3.57 26.79 26.16
CA GLU A 440 -3.38 25.64 27.05
C GLU A 440 -4.32 25.72 28.24
N SER A 441 -4.38 26.88 28.89
CA SER A 441 -5.27 27.13 30.01
C SER A 441 -6.75 26.99 29.62
N VAL A 442 -7.16 27.51 28.46
CA VAL A 442 -8.54 27.36 27.96
C VAL A 442 -8.88 25.88 27.72
N ILE A 443 -7.96 25.08 27.19
CA ILE A 443 -8.21 23.65 26.96
C ILE A 443 -8.34 22.89 28.28
N VAL A 444 -7.35 23.04 29.17
CA VAL A 444 -7.23 22.22 30.38
C VAL A 444 -8.20 22.66 31.47
N ASN A 445 -8.34 23.98 31.70
CA ASN A 445 -9.11 24.50 32.82
C ASN A 445 -10.58 24.78 32.47
N ASP A 446 -10.92 25.01 31.19
CA ASP A 446 -12.28 25.34 30.80
C ASP A 446 -12.93 24.29 29.88
N LEU A 447 -12.31 23.95 28.74
CA LEU A 447 -12.93 23.06 27.75
C LEU A 447 -13.14 21.65 28.30
N ILE A 448 -12.14 21.06 28.95
CA ILE A 448 -12.26 19.70 29.50
C ILE A 448 -13.37 19.64 30.56
N PRO A 449 -13.40 20.51 31.59
CA PRO A 449 -14.51 20.55 32.54
C PRO A 449 -15.87 20.84 31.89
N HIS A 450 -15.94 21.72 30.89
CA HIS A 450 -17.16 21.97 30.13
C HIS A 450 -17.68 20.70 29.44
N ILE A 451 -16.79 19.92 28.82
CA ILE A 451 -17.17 18.67 28.15
C ILE A 451 -17.65 17.62 29.17
N ASP A 452 -16.97 17.47 30.30
CA ASP A 452 -17.35 16.50 31.34
C ASP A 452 -18.67 16.84 32.04
N THR A 453 -19.03 18.12 32.08
CA THR A 453 -20.29 18.61 32.67
C THR A 453 -21.45 18.61 31.66
N SER A 454 -21.16 18.85 30.39
CA SER A 454 -22.18 19.00 29.34
C SER A 454 -22.51 17.68 28.62
N TYR A 455 -21.62 16.69 28.68
CA TYR A 455 -21.75 15.41 27.97
C TYR A 455 -21.56 14.22 28.90
N ARG A 456 -22.08 13.05 28.52
CA ARG A 456 -21.98 11.81 29.29
C ARG A 456 -20.58 11.20 29.13
N THR A 457 -19.58 11.82 29.72
CA THR A 457 -18.19 11.32 29.67
C THR A 457 -17.87 10.42 30.86
N HIS A 458 -16.86 9.56 30.70
CA HIS A 458 -16.09 9.04 31.82
C HIS A 458 -15.03 10.08 32.21
N ALA A 459 -15.36 10.95 33.18
CA ALA A 459 -14.51 12.05 33.64
C ALA A 459 -13.29 11.59 34.48
N ARG A 460 -12.51 10.63 33.96
CA ARG A 460 -11.28 10.09 34.56
C ARG A 460 -10.19 10.01 33.50
N ARG A 461 -8.93 10.16 33.91
CA ARG A 461 -7.80 10.21 32.98
C ARG A 461 -7.70 8.97 32.08
N GLU A 462 -7.97 7.77 32.61
CA GLU A 462 -7.84 6.52 31.85
C GLU A 462 -8.86 6.41 30.71
N ALA A 463 -9.90 7.26 30.70
CA ALA A 463 -10.91 7.34 29.64
C ALA A 463 -10.79 8.64 28.82
N ARG A 464 -9.70 9.39 29.01
CA ARG A 464 -9.43 10.66 28.33
C ARG A 464 -8.17 10.57 27.49
N ALA A 465 -8.33 10.67 26.18
CA ALA A 465 -7.24 10.72 25.22
C ALA A 465 -7.01 12.13 24.69
N ILE A 466 -5.74 12.44 24.43
CA ILE A 466 -5.35 13.58 23.60
C ILE A 466 -4.61 13.07 22.36
N GLU A 467 -5.02 13.55 21.20
CA GLU A 467 -4.42 13.21 19.92
C GLU A 467 -4.13 14.47 19.12
N GLY A 468 -3.05 14.48 18.35
CA GLY A 468 -2.89 15.53 17.36
C GLY A 468 -1.88 15.23 16.27
N PHE A 469 -1.96 16.04 15.20
CA PHE A 469 -1.14 15.94 14.01
C PHE A 469 -0.26 17.19 13.80
N SER A 470 1.02 17.04 13.43
CA SER A 470 1.93 18.17 13.15
C SER A 470 2.10 19.09 14.37
N MET A 471 1.70 20.36 14.30
CA MET A 471 1.56 21.26 15.48
C MET A 471 0.67 20.65 16.57
N GLY A 472 -0.41 19.98 16.19
CA GLY A 472 -1.25 19.24 17.13
C GLY A 472 -0.54 18.03 17.72
N GLY A 473 0.38 17.40 16.99
CA GLY A 473 1.20 16.30 17.51
C GLY A 473 2.19 16.80 18.56
N PHE A 474 2.78 17.98 18.35
CA PHE A 474 3.51 18.70 19.40
C PHE A 474 2.59 18.97 20.60
N GLY A 475 1.40 19.53 20.36
CA GLY A 475 0.44 19.86 21.41
C GLY A 475 -0.03 18.64 22.23
N ALA A 476 -0.23 17.49 21.58
CA ALA A 476 -0.63 16.25 22.25
C ALA A 476 0.49 15.73 23.16
N ALA A 477 1.75 15.82 22.72
CA ALA A 477 2.90 15.47 23.54
C ALA A 477 3.08 16.48 24.70
N HIS A 478 3.01 17.78 24.41
CA HIS A 478 3.10 18.87 25.40
C HIS A 478 2.07 18.71 26.52
N LEU A 479 0.78 18.77 26.17
CA LEU A 479 -0.32 18.70 27.14
C LEU A 479 -0.39 17.34 27.82
N GLY A 480 -0.16 16.25 27.08
CA GLY A 480 -0.17 14.89 27.61
C GLY A 480 0.94 14.64 28.65
N PHE A 481 2.15 15.16 28.42
CA PHE A 481 3.27 15.00 29.35
C PHE A 481 3.23 16.00 30.50
N GLN A 482 2.71 17.21 30.28
CA GLN A 482 2.55 18.23 31.32
C GLN A 482 1.43 17.89 32.32
N TYR A 483 0.32 17.31 31.83
CA TYR A 483 -0.87 17.02 32.64
C TYR A 483 -1.18 15.51 32.71
N PRO A 484 -0.27 14.69 33.28
CA PRO A 484 -0.45 13.24 33.36
C PRO A 484 -1.64 12.82 34.22
N GLU A 485 -2.11 13.68 35.12
CA GLU A 485 -3.32 13.45 35.94
C GLU A 485 -4.63 13.71 35.17
N THR A 486 -4.55 14.41 34.02
CA THR A 486 -5.71 14.73 33.17
C THR A 486 -5.85 13.72 32.03
N PHE A 487 -4.74 13.32 31.41
CA PHE A 487 -4.73 12.44 30.23
C PHE A 487 -4.10 11.08 30.57
N GLY A 488 -4.84 10.00 30.31
CA GLY A 488 -4.36 8.62 30.44
C GLY A 488 -3.90 8.02 29.12
N VAL A 489 -4.28 8.63 28.00
CA VAL A 489 -3.97 8.15 26.65
C VAL A 489 -3.44 9.30 25.79
N ILE A 490 -2.29 9.11 25.14
CA ILE A 490 -1.63 10.13 24.31
C ILE A 490 -1.33 9.53 22.94
N SER A 491 -1.83 10.16 21.87
CA SER A 491 -1.58 9.76 20.47
C SER A 491 -0.87 10.89 19.72
N ILE A 492 0.39 10.67 19.38
CA ILE A 492 1.29 11.65 18.78
C ILE A 492 1.47 11.29 17.30
N LEU A 493 0.88 12.06 16.39
CA LEU A 493 0.88 11.77 14.96
C LEU A 493 1.72 12.78 14.18
N ASP A 494 2.72 12.28 13.43
CA ASP A 494 3.71 13.05 12.64
C ASP A 494 4.02 14.43 13.24
N PRO A 495 4.51 14.49 14.49
CA PRO A 495 4.57 15.72 15.27
C PRO A 495 5.63 16.68 14.73
N ALA A 496 5.36 17.99 14.83
CA ALA A 496 6.31 19.04 14.47
C ALA A 496 7.42 19.22 15.53
N PHE A 497 8.15 18.15 15.84
CA PHE A 497 9.35 18.21 16.67
C PHE A 497 10.53 18.68 15.82
N LEU A 498 10.88 19.96 15.96
CA LEU A 498 11.83 20.63 15.08
C LEU A 498 13.29 20.22 15.36
N THR A 499 14.07 19.97 14.31
CA THR A 499 15.52 19.77 14.37
C THR A 499 16.26 21.11 14.43
N GLY A 500 17.36 21.20 15.18
CA GLY A 500 18.11 22.44 15.38
C GLY A 500 17.64 23.30 16.55
N LEU A 501 16.74 22.78 17.38
CA LEU A 501 16.41 23.31 18.71
C LEU A 501 17.21 22.57 19.78
N ASP A 502 18.52 22.47 19.55
CA ASP A 502 19.47 22.23 20.64
C ASP A 502 19.28 23.39 21.64
N PRO A 503 19.11 23.13 22.96
CA PRO A 503 19.11 24.19 23.97
C PRO A 503 20.30 25.16 23.86
N ASN A 504 21.38 24.76 23.18
CA ASN A 504 22.59 25.53 22.96
C ASN A 504 22.84 25.97 21.51
N ALA A 505 21.97 25.65 20.55
CA ALA A 505 22.13 26.09 19.15
C ALA A 505 21.02 27.04 18.71
N ALA A 506 21.39 27.99 17.83
CA ALA A 506 20.45 28.96 17.27
C ALA A 506 19.37 28.27 16.40
N PRO A 507 18.08 28.60 16.58
CA PRO A 507 17.01 28.03 15.76
C PRO A 507 17.19 28.34 14.27
N HIS A 508 16.75 27.43 13.41
CA HIS A 508 16.76 27.64 11.96
C HIS A 508 15.86 28.85 11.56
N PRO A 509 16.30 29.78 10.68
CA PRO A 509 15.66 31.08 10.46
C PRO A 509 14.18 31.06 10.03
N THR A 510 13.73 29.98 9.39
CA THR A 510 12.34 29.81 8.94
C THR A 510 11.34 29.57 10.08
N TRP A 511 11.79 29.13 11.25
CA TRP A 511 10.94 28.69 12.36
C TRP A 511 11.01 29.60 13.59
N GLN A 512 12.00 30.48 13.64
CA GLN A 512 12.11 31.52 14.67
C GLN A 512 10.80 32.30 14.80
N GLY A 513 10.20 32.74 13.69
CA GLY A 513 8.91 33.45 13.71
C GLY A 513 7.72 32.66 14.27
N GLN A 514 7.77 31.32 14.28
CA GLN A 514 6.71 30.47 14.85
C GLN A 514 6.89 30.25 16.35
N ILE A 515 8.13 30.08 16.81
CA ILE A 515 8.49 30.02 18.23
C ILE A 515 8.32 31.41 18.87
N ASP A 516 8.66 32.47 18.14
CA ASP A 516 8.41 33.86 18.52
C ASP A 516 6.92 34.13 18.70
N PHE A 517 6.09 33.58 17.82
CA PHE A 517 4.64 33.75 17.88
C PHE A 517 4.01 33.03 19.08
N ALA A 518 4.35 31.76 19.33
CA ALA A 518 3.74 30.98 20.41
C ALA A 518 4.34 31.31 21.79
N LEU A 519 5.65 31.53 21.85
CA LEU A 519 6.42 31.54 23.09
C LEU A 519 7.25 32.83 23.27
N GLY A 520 7.04 33.83 22.41
CA GLY A 520 7.65 35.16 22.54
C GLY A 520 9.15 35.21 22.23
N GLY A 521 9.71 34.15 21.63
CA GLY A 521 11.13 34.04 21.33
C GLY A 521 11.98 33.77 22.58
N ASP A 522 11.32 33.52 23.71
CA ASP A 522 11.96 33.21 24.97
C ASP A 522 12.35 31.73 25.02
N ALA A 523 13.66 31.49 24.94
CA ALA A 523 14.25 30.16 25.03
C ALA A 523 13.86 29.43 26.34
N LYS A 524 13.72 30.13 27.47
CA LYS A 524 13.30 29.51 28.75
C LYS A 524 11.86 29.05 28.68
N ARG A 525 10.97 29.89 28.13
CA ARG A 525 9.56 29.53 27.95
C ARG A 525 9.41 28.38 26.95
N TYR A 526 10.21 28.37 25.89
CA TYR A 526 10.28 27.23 24.97
C TYR A 526 10.72 25.95 25.68
N GLN A 527 11.79 25.96 26.46
CA GLN A 527 12.23 24.78 27.21
C GLN A 527 11.20 24.29 28.22
N ALA A 528 10.50 25.21 28.91
CA ALA A 528 9.45 24.86 29.86
C ALA A 528 8.24 24.14 29.22
N ASN A 529 7.99 24.39 27.93
CA ASN A 529 6.91 23.80 27.14
C ASN A 529 7.41 22.74 26.14
N ASN A 530 8.68 22.37 26.21
CA ASN A 530 9.27 21.40 25.29
C ASN A 530 8.86 19.98 25.73
N PRO A 531 8.19 19.18 24.88
CA PRO A 531 7.75 17.82 25.23
C PRO A 531 8.86 16.91 25.75
N PHE A 532 10.11 17.08 25.29
CA PHE A 532 11.25 16.29 25.76
C PHE A 532 11.60 16.62 27.22
N VAL A 533 11.61 17.91 27.57
CA VAL A 533 11.85 18.37 28.95
C VAL A 533 10.70 17.92 29.87
N LEU A 534 9.47 18.05 29.39
CA LEU A 534 8.27 17.65 30.12
C LEU A 534 8.21 16.15 30.36
N LEU A 535 8.60 15.34 29.37
CA LEU A 535 8.71 13.89 29.52
C LEU A 535 9.69 13.54 30.63
N GLY A 536 10.90 14.11 30.62
CA GLY A 536 11.90 13.86 31.66
C GLY A 536 11.42 14.30 33.05
N LYS A 537 10.81 15.48 33.15
CA LYS A 537 10.29 16.05 34.40
C LYS A 537 9.15 15.20 35.00
N ASN A 538 8.28 14.65 34.17
CA ASN A 538 7.06 13.94 34.61
C ASN A 538 7.12 12.42 34.37
N ALA A 539 8.30 11.86 34.06
CA ALA A 539 8.46 10.45 33.69
C ALA A 539 7.85 9.48 34.70
N ASP A 540 8.07 9.71 35.99
CA ASP A 540 7.56 8.85 37.07
C ASP A 540 6.03 8.87 37.18
N LYS A 541 5.39 10.00 36.81
CA LYS A 541 3.93 10.13 36.80
C LYS A 541 3.30 9.45 35.59
N LEU A 542 4.06 9.29 34.50
CA LEU A 542 3.63 8.63 33.27
C LEU A 542 3.83 7.10 33.32
N ARG A 543 4.93 6.64 33.93
CA ARG A 543 5.35 5.24 33.96
C ARG A 543 4.26 4.33 34.53
N GLY A 544 3.84 3.34 33.75
CA GLY A 544 2.82 2.36 34.15
C GLY A 544 1.39 2.91 34.30
N ARG A 545 1.19 4.21 34.03
CA ARG A 545 -0.11 4.90 34.19
C ARG A 545 -0.65 5.47 32.89
N THR A 546 0.20 5.75 31.90
CA THR A 546 -0.20 6.40 30.64
C THR A 546 0.10 5.51 29.45
N THR A 547 -0.87 5.38 28.55
CA THR A 547 -0.70 4.67 27.27
C THR A 547 -0.33 5.66 26.18
N ILE A 548 0.81 5.46 25.52
CA ILE A 548 1.34 6.40 24.53
C ILE A 548 1.51 5.71 23.18
N ARG A 549 1.09 6.38 22.10
CA ARG A 549 1.43 6.03 20.72
C ARG A 549 2.17 7.19 20.05
N LEU A 550 3.24 6.87 19.32
CA LEU A 550 4.01 7.79 18.50
C LEU A 550 4.09 7.23 17.08
N VAL A 551 3.50 7.94 16.11
CA VAL A 551 3.43 7.53 14.70
C VAL A 551 4.04 8.62 13.83
N PRO A 552 5.37 8.66 13.66
CA PRO A 552 5.98 9.61 12.75
C PRO A 552 5.87 9.14 11.32
N ARG A 553 5.94 10.09 10.39
CA ARG A 553 6.14 9.77 9.00
C ARG A 553 7.62 9.59 8.70
N ALA A 554 7.98 8.43 8.16
CA ALA A 554 9.37 8.10 7.87
C ALA A 554 9.79 8.46 6.44
N LYS A 555 8.90 8.31 5.46
CA LYS A 555 9.21 8.61 4.05
C LYS A 555 8.90 10.08 3.73
N GLY A 556 9.76 10.73 2.94
CA GLY A 556 9.57 12.14 2.55
C GLY A 556 9.71 13.15 3.71
N ASN A 557 10.37 12.77 4.79
CA ASN A 557 10.55 13.63 5.97
C ASN A 557 11.68 14.65 5.75
N THR A 558 11.41 15.70 4.98
CA THR A 558 12.38 16.74 4.65
C THR A 558 12.64 17.74 5.77
N GLN A 559 11.84 17.69 6.86
CA GLN A 559 11.90 18.62 7.99
C GLN A 559 12.56 18.01 9.24
N GLY A 560 13.01 16.75 9.17
CA GLY A 560 13.75 16.10 10.24
C GLY A 560 12.91 15.61 11.42
N PHE A 561 11.57 15.60 11.32
CA PHE A 561 10.71 15.19 12.45
C PHE A 561 10.95 13.75 12.90
N LEU A 562 11.28 12.85 11.97
CA LEU A 562 11.52 11.43 12.27
C LEU A 562 12.68 11.29 13.26
N ALA A 563 13.79 11.99 13.03
CA ALA A 563 14.96 11.94 13.91
C ALA A 563 14.61 12.37 15.34
N LYS A 564 13.77 13.41 15.49
CA LYS A 564 13.27 13.82 16.80
C LYS A 564 12.27 12.84 17.40
N CYS A 565 11.47 12.18 16.59
CA CYS A 565 10.60 11.10 17.06
C CYS A 565 11.42 9.88 17.52
N ASP A 566 12.52 9.55 16.83
CA ASP A 566 13.47 8.52 17.26
C ASP A 566 14.12 8.89 18.61
N GLU A 567 14.50 10.16 18.80
CA GLU A 567 15.00 10.66 20.09
C GLU A 567 13.94 10.54 21.20
N LEU A 568 12.69 10.94 20.93
CA LEU A 568 11.62 10.85 21.92
C LEU A 568 11.29 9.39 22.27
N HIS A 569 11.28 8.50 21.26
CA HIS A 569 11.14 7.06 21.43
C HIS A 569 12.23 6.50 22.36
N ALA A 570 13.50 6.83 22.10
CA ALA A 570 14.61 6.42 22.95
C ALA A 570 14.49 6.96 24.39
N MET A 571 14.01 8.20 24.56
CA MET A 571 13.78 8.79 25.87
C MET A 571 12.63 8.10 26.64
N LEU A 572 11.55 7.73 25.96
CA LEU A 572 10.47 6.94 26.54
C LEU A 572 10.97 5.56 27.01
N ASP A 573 11.81 4.89 26.21
CA ASP A 573 12.45 3.62 26.57
C ASP A 573 13.40 3.77 27.77
N GLN A 574 14.25 4.80 27.76
CA GLN A 574 15.17 5.11 28.87
C GLN A 574 14.42 5.29 30.19
N HIS A 575 13.27 5.99 30.15
CA HIS A 575 12.42 6.19 31.31
C HIS A 575 11.47 5.01 31.60
N LYS A 576 11.55 3.92 30.84
CA LYS A 576 10.71 2.70 30.98
C LYS A 576 9.21 2.98 30.88
N ILE A 577 8.82 3.92 30.02
CA ILE A 577 7.42 4.27 29.80
C ILE A 577 6.91 3.45 28.62
N ALA A 578 5.90 2.62 28.85
CA ALA A 578 5.32 1.76 27.82
C ALA A 578 4.67 2.61 26.71
N HIS A 579 5.04 2.35 25.47
CA HIS A 579 4.51 3.07 24.32
C HIS A 579 4.61 2.25 23.03
N THR A 580 3.86 2.63 22.00
CA THR A 580 4.00 2.10 20.64
C THR A 580 4.67 3.12 19.74
N TYR A 581 5.73 2.72 19.05
CA TYR A 581 6.42 3.57 18.08
C TYR A 581 6.26 3.03 16.65
N ASP A 582 5.53 3.71 15.77
CA ASP A 582 5.21 3.22 14.41
C ASP A 582 5.65 4.19 13.30
N PRO A 583 6.95 4.19 12.92
CA PRO A 583 7.44 5.03 11.83
C PRO A 583 6.90 4.57 10.48
N ARG A 584 5.96 5.34 9.92
CA ARG A 584 5.25 5.03 8.67
C ARG A 584 6.13 5.31 7.46
N ARG A 585 6.75 4.26 6.93
CA ARG A 585 7.59 4.29 5.71
C ARG A 585 6.76 4.31 4.42
N ASP A 586 5.49 3.94 4.51
CA ASP A 586 4.50 4.00 3.44
C ASP A 586 3.91 5.41 3.26
N VAL A 587 3.87 6.20 4.34
CA VAL A 587 3.35 7.58 4.30
C VAL A 587 4.46 8.54 3.89
N ALA A 588 4.29 9.22 2.74
CA ALA A 588 5.24 10.21 2.24
C ALA A 588 4.74 11.66 2.34
N ILE A 589 3.44 11.85 2.60
CA ILE A 589 2.75 13.13 2.59
C ILE A 589 2.44 13.52 4.04
N HIS A 590 2.75 14.76 4.41
CA HIS A 590 2.41 15.31 5.71
C HIS A 590 0.92 15.69 5.75
N ASN A 591 0.05 14.69 5.90
CA ASN A 591 -1.40 14.86 5.99
C ASN A 591 -2.01 13.85 6.99
N PRO A 592 -2.92 14.28 7.89
CA PRO A 592 -3.49 13.39 8.91
C PRO A 592 -4.40 12.29 8.34
N ASN A 593 -5.17 12.58 7.29
CA ASN A 593 -6.07 11.60 6.67
C ASN A 593 -5.26 10.50 5.99
N VAL A 594 -4.20 10.86 5.25
CA VAL A 594 -3.29 9.88 4.61
C VAL A 594 -2.60 9.01 5.67
N LEU A 595 -2.24 9.59 6.81
CA LEU A 595 -1.66 8.84 7.92
C LEU A 595 -2.67 7.85 8.52
N TYR A 596 -3.93 8.26 8.69
CA TYR A 596 -5.00 7.41 9.19
C TYR A 596 -5.42 6.31 8.20
N GLU A 597 -5.47 6.61 6.91
CA GLU A 597 -5.68 5.63 5.84
C GLU A 597 -4.58 4.56 5.85
N ALA A 598 -3.32 4.97 5.99
CA ALA A 598 -2.20 4.04 6.11
C ALA A 598 -2.27 3.19 7.37
N LEU A 599 -2.73 3.76 8.49
CA LEU A 599 -2.96 3.00 9.71
C LEU A 599 -4.13 1.99 9.56
N GLY A 600 -5.07 2.26 8.64
CA GLY A 600 -6.24 1.41 8.42
C GLY A 600 -7.01 1.17 9.71
N GLU A 601 -7.40 -0.09 9.96
CA GLU A 601 -8.12 -0.46 11.19
C GLU A 601 -7.30 -0.19 12.47
N GLN A 602 -5.97 -0.15 12.39
CA GLN A 602 -5.10 0.18 13.54
C GLN A 602 -5.19 1.66 13.95
N GLY A 603 -5.73 2.53 13.08
CA GLY A 603 -5.85 3.96 13.32
C GLY A 603 -6.59 4.26 14.62
N PHE A 604 -7.80 3.68 14.76
CA PHE A 604 -8.62 3.83 15.95
C PHE A 604 -8.52 2.67 16.94
N ALA A 605 -8.10 1.47 16.51
CA ALA A 605 -7.97 0.31 17.41
C ALA A 605 -7.03 0.57 18.61
N PHE A 606 -6.07 1.48 18.46
CA PHE A 606 -5.26 1.98 19.57
C PHE A 606 -6.13 2.46 20.75
N PHE A 607 -7.17 3.25 20.51
CA PHE A 607 -8.04 3.78 21.56
C PHE A 607 -8.88 2.69 22.23
N LYS A 608 -9.34 1.69 21.45
CA LYS A 608 -10.04 0.51 21.98
C LYS A 608 -9.19 -0.21 23.02
N SER A 609 -7.91 -0.45 22.69
CA SER A 609 -6.95 -1.07 23.61
C SER A 609 -6.60 -0.16 24.78
N ALA A 610 -6.32 1.12 24.52
CA ALA A 610 -5.83 2.07 25.53
C ALA A 610 -6.88 2.37 26.61
N PHE A 611 -8.15 2.46 26.22
CA PHE A 611 -9.26 2.65 27.15
C PHE A 611 -9.72 1.34 27.82
N GLN A 612 -9.10 0.20 27.47
CA GLN A 612 -9.49 -1.14 27.93
C GLN A 612 -10.98 -1.42 27.70
N LEU A 613 -11.54 -0.86 26.63
CA LEU A 613 -12.96 -0.96 26.34
C LEU A 613 -13.23 -2.37 25.83
N THR A 614 -13.79 -3.18 26.72
CA THR A 614 -14.54 -4.36 26.29
C THR A 614 -15.78 -3.84 25.54
N PRO A 615 -16.17 -4.41 24.39
CA PRO A 615 -17.46 -4.08 23.77
C PRO A 615 -18.58 -4.12 24.82
N PRO A 616 -19.67 -3.33 24.68
CA PRO A 616 -20.83 -3.47 25.55
C PRO A 616 -21.18 -4.95 25.64
N ALA A 617 -21.47 -5.43 26.85
CA ALA A 617 -21.79 -6.83 27.12
C ALA A 617 -23.08 -7.25 26.40
N GLY A 618 -23.04 -7.40 25.08
CA GLY A 618 -23.83 -8.36 24.37
C GLY A 618 -23.27 -9.71 24.80
N LYS A 619 -23.90 -10.29 25.83
CA LYS A 619 -23.70 -11.65 26.35
C LYS A 619 -22.30 -12.20 26.05
N GLN A 620 -21.38 -12.08 26.99
CA GLN A 620 -20.28 -13.04 27.08
C GLN A 620 -20.92 -14.43 27.24
N THR A 621 -21.18 -15.09 26.11
CA THR A 621 -21.23 -16.52 26.08
C THR A 621 -19.84 -16.97 26.48
N ALA A 622 -19.75 -17.94 27.40
CA ALA A 622 -18.53 -18.72 27.53
C ALA A 622 -18.03 -19.09 26.12
N ARG A 623 -16.72 -19.25 25.92
CA ARG A 623 -16.10 -19.71 24.64
C ARG A 623 -16.58 -21.11 24.17
N SER A 624 -17.76 -21.56 24.60
CA SER A 624 -18.48 -22.75 24.18
C SER A 624 -19.32 -22.57 22.91
N GLU A 625 -19.48 -21.35 22.37
CA GLU A 625 -20.21 -21.11 21.12
C GLU A 625 -19.35 -20.46 20.04
N ILE A 626 -18.20 -21.07 19.74
CA ILE A 626 -17.46 -20.74 18.50
C ILE A 626 -18.30 -21.27 17.33
N ALA A 627 -18.70 -20.38 16.41
CA ALA A 627 -19.40 -20.75 15.18
C ALA A 627 -18.42 -21.43 14.20
N TRP A 628 -18.15 -22.72 14.44
CA TRP A 628 -17.27 -23.52 13.62
C TRP A 628 -17.85 -23.74 12.22
N ARG A 629 -17.06 -23.44 11.19
CA ARG A 629 -17.40 -23.82 9.82
C ARG A 629 -16.96 -25.27 9.59
N LYS A 630 -17.91 -26.15 9.30
CA LYS A 630 -17.59 -27.50 8.83
C LYS A 630 -16.98 -27.43 7.43
N LEU A 631 -15.82 -28.07 7.26
CA LEU A 631 -15.09 -28.16 5.99
C LEU A 631 -15.41 -29.50 5.28
N PRO A 632 -15.09 -29.64 3.97
CA PRO A 632 -15.42 -30.84 3.20
C PRO A 632 -14.84 -32.15 3.76
N ASP A 633 -13.71 -32.09 4.44
CA ASP A 633 -13.06 -33.22 5.11
C ASP A 633 -13.62 -33.50 6.52
N CYS A 634 -14.78 -32.94 6.85
CA CYS A 634 -15.45 -33.02 8.15
C CYS A 634 -14.68 -32.39 9.33
N SER A 635 -13.58 -31.69 9.07
CA SER A 635 -12.92 -30.85 10.06
C SER A 635 -13.67 -29.54 10.27
N PHE A 636 -13.27 -28.79 11.29
CA PHE A 636 -13.92 -27.55 11.70
C PHE A 636 -12.92 -26.40 11.65
N GLY A 637 -13.27 -25.35 10.92
CA GLY A 637 -12.44 -24.16 10.75
C GLY A 637 -13.06 -22.92 11.41
N TYR A 638 -12.21 -22.05 11.93
CA TYR A 638 -12.57 -20.83 12.61
C TYR A 638 -11.57 -19.71 12.26
N GLU A 639 -12.08 -18.64 11.66
CA GLU A 639 -11.33 -17.41 11.47
C GLU A 639 -11.29 -16.65 12.78
N THR A 640 -10.09 -16.31 13.22
CA THR A 640 -9.87 -15.69 14.52
C THR A 640 -8.75 -14.67 14.43
N GLU A 641 -8.54 -13.97 15.53
CA GLU A 641 -7.37 -13.14 15.75
C GLU A 641 -6.75 -13.52 17.09
N TYR A 642 -5.47 -13.21 17.25
CA TYR A 642 -4.82 -13.21 18.55
C TYR A 642 -4.21 -11.85 18.84
N ALA A 643 -4.06 -11.55 20.13
CA ALA A 643 -3.37 -10.35 20.56
C ALA A 643 -1.85 -10.56 20.46
N GLY A 644 -1.19 -9.86 19.54
CA GLY A 644 0.27 -9.77 19.50
C GLY A 644 0.85 -9.09 20.74
N LYS A 645 2.17 -8.97 20.85
CA LYS A 645 2.87 -8.56 22.09
C LYS A 645 2.38 -7.26 22.76
N ASN A 646 1.75 -6.36 22.01
CA ASN A 646 1.21 -5.09 22.51
C ASN A 646 -0.32 -4.99 22.44
N GLY A 647 -1.03 -6.12 22.41
CA GLY A 647 -2.50 -6.15 22.29
C GLY A 647 -3.02 -5.92 20.87
N THR A 648 -2.14 -5.82 19.86
CA THR A 648 -2.56 -5.65 18.46
C THR A 648 -3.26 -6.91 17.97
N PRO A 649 -4.49 -6.83 17.43
CA PRO A 649 -5.11 -7.99 16.80
C PRO A 649 -4.34 -8.39 15.54
N ILE A 650 -4.04 -9.68 15.44
CA ILE A 650 -3.33 -10.28 14.31
C ILE A 650 -4.16 -11.46 13.82
N ALA A 651 -4.39 -11.50 12.50
CA ALA A 651 -5.22 -12.51 11.88
C ALA A 651 -4.63 -13.92 12.06
N ALA A 652 -5.53 -14.88 12.27
CA ALA A 652 -5.19 -16.29 12.34
C ALA A 652 -6.36 -17.17 11.88
N TYR A 653 -6.04 -18.41 11.55
CA TYR A 653 -7.01 -19.42 11.19
C TYR A 653 -6.77 -20.68 12.03
N LEU A 654 -7.75 -21.01 12.86
CA LEU A 654 -7.72 -22.21 13.69
C LEU A 654 -8.59 -23.30 13.04
N ARG A 655 -7.98 -24.46 12.79
CA ARG A 655 -8.67 -25.64 12.27
C ARG A 655 -8.48 -26.80 13.22
N LYS A 656 -9.54 -27.52 13.55
CA LYS A 656 -9.48 -28.71 14.39
C LYS A 656 -10.18 -29.91 13.73
N PRO A 657 -9.75 -31.14 14.05
CA PRO A 657 -10.49 -32.35 13.72
C PRO A 657 -11.88 -32.38 14.39
N ALA A 658 -12.71 -33.35 13.98
CA ALA A 658 -13.92 -33.66 14.71
C ALA A 658 -13.61 -34.17 16.14
N GLY A 659 -14.50 -33.88 17.09
CA GLY A 659 -14.35 -34.21 18.51
C GLY A 659 -14.03 -33.00 19.40
N ASP A 660 -13.93 -33.29 20.70
CA ASP A 660 -13.83 -32.28 21.77
C ASP A 660 -12.39 -31.98 22.21
N GLY A 661 -11.41 -32.77 21.75
CA GLY A 661 -10.00 -32.63 22.14
C GLY A 661 -9.67 -33.29 23.49
N PRO A 662 -8.55 -32.91 24.13
CA PRO A 662 -7.57 -31.93 23.67
C PRO A 662 -6.76 -32.46 22.46
N PHE A 663 -6.53 -31.61 21.48
CA PHE A 663 -5.78 -31.93 20.26
C PHE A 663 -4.35 -31.39 20.37
N PRO A 664 -3.34 -32.16 19.98
CA PRO A 664 -2.01 -31.61 19.68
C PRO A 664 -2.11 -30.51 18.63
N LEU A 665 -1.22 -29.52 18.69
CA LEU A 665 -1.29 -28.33 17.85
C LEU A 665 -0.08 -28.22 16.91
N VAL A 666 -0.34 -27.94 15.64
CA VAL A 666 0.68 -27.53 14.67
C VAL A 666 0.45 -26.06 14.30
N VAL A 667 1.37 -25.19 14.71
CA VAL A 667 1.35 -23.77 14.35
C VAL A 667 2.04 -23.58 13.00
N MET A 668 1.37 -22.94 12.04
CA MET A 668 1.86 -22.78 10.67
C MET A 668 2.17 -21.31 10.35
N LEU A 669 3.39 -21.05 9.86
CA LEU A 669 3.84 -19.73 9.42
C LEU A 669 4.03 -19.70 7.90
N HIS A 670 3.34 -18.77 7.23
CA HIS A 670 3.49 -18.57 5.79
C HIS A 670 4.83 -17.90 5.42
N GLY A 671 5.23 -18.02 4.16
CA GLY A 671 6.38 -17.29 3.60
C GLY A 671 6.04 -15.86 3.19
N GLY A 672 7.06 -15.05 2.85
CA GLY A 672 6.90 -13.62 2.55
C GLY A 672 6.53 -12.78 3.79
N GLY A 673 6.26 -11.48 3.60
CA GLY A 673 5.81 -10.61 4.70
C GLY A 673 4.37 -10.89 5.15
N SER A 674 3.85 -10.13 6.13
CA SER A 674 2.47 -10.23 6.65
C SER A 674 1.45 -10.46 5.53
N SER A 675 0.63 -11.50 5.68
CA SER A 675 -0.29 -11.96 4.64
C SER A 675 -1.50 -12.67 5.25
N THR A 676 -2.59 -11.91 5.42
CA THR A 676 -3.86 -12.48 5.87
C THR A 676 -4.36 -13.50 4.85
N THR A 677 -4.24 -13.22 3.55
CA THR A 677 -4.60 -14.18 2.49
C THR A 677 -3.77 -15.46 2.55
N GLY A 678 -2.46 -15.35 2.79
CA GLY A 678 -1.58 -16.52 2.95
C GLY A 678 -1.96 -17.35 4.17
N THR A 679 -2.21 -16.68 5.30
CA THR A 679 -2.67 -17.27 6.56
C THR A 679 -3.97 -18.06 6.37
N MET A 680 -4.98 -17.44 5.75
CA MET A 680 -6.28 -18.07 5.50
C MET A 680 -6.16 -19.25 4.51
N SER A 681 -5.37 -19.09 3.45
CA SER A 681 -5.18 -20.14 2.43
C SER A 681 -4.49 -21.37 3.02
N LEU A 682 -3.45 -21.17 3.83
CA LEU A 682 -2.70 -22.25 4.46
C LEU A 682 -3.54 -23.03 5.47
N GLY A 683 -4.30 -22.31 6.32
CA GLY A 683 -5.18 -22.93 7.34
C GLY A 683 -6.39 -23.66 6.74
N ARG A 684 -6.98 -23.14 5.65
CA ARG A 684 -8.12 -23.77 4.96
C ARG A 684 -7.72 -24.90 4.02
N SER A 685 -6.43 -25.06 3.72
CA SER A 685 -5.94 -25.97 2.68
C SER A 685 -6.41 -27.40 2.91
N GLN A 686 -7.06 -27.98 1.90
CA GLN A 686 -7.43 -29.40 1.85
C GLN A 686 -6.29 -30.26 1.26
N GLN A 687 -5.08 -29.71 1.23
CA GLN A 687 -3.90 -30.36 0.67
C GLN A 687 -2.82 -30.55 1.75
N SER A 688 -1.80 -31.33 1.41
CA SER A 688 -0.63 -31.52 2.25
C SER A 688 0.15 -30.21 2.46
N PRO A 689 0.74 -29.98 3.65
CA PRO A 689 0.70 -30.86 4.82
C PRO A 689 -0.52 -30.62 5.74
N THR A 690 -1.27 -29.51 5.55
CA THR A 690 -2.40 -29.14 6.42
C THR A 690 -3.41 -30.27 6.59
N ALA A 691 -3.85 -30.87 5.48
CA ALA A 691 -4.79 -31.99 5.51
C ALA A 691 -4.23 -33.20 6.27
N ASN A 692 -2.93 -33.50 6.11
CA ASN A 692 -2.31 -34.63 6.79
C ASN A 692 -2.26 -34.44 8.31
N PHE A 693 -2.04 -33.21 8.80
CA PHE A 693 -2.07 -32.94 10.24
C PHE A 693 -3.48 -33.14 10.82
N ILE A 694 -4.51 -32.70 10.11
CA ILE A 694 -5.91 -32.92 10.50
C ILE A 694 -6.25 -34.41 10.51
N GLU A 695 -5.81 -35.18 9.51
CA GLU A 695 -5.99 -36.65 9.44
C GLU A 695 -5.37 -37.38 10.64
N GLN A 696 -4.21 -36.93 11.13
CA GLN A 696 -3.58 -37.47 12.35
C GLN A 696 -4.37 -37.13 13.63
N GLY A 697 -5.35 -36.23 13.56
CA GLY A 697 -6.11 -35.75 14.70
C GLY A 697 -5.42 -34.60 15.43
N TRP A 698 -4.62 -33.80 14.74
CA TRP A 698 -3.99 -32.61 15.28
C TRP A 698 -4.73 -31.36 14.82
N ALA A 699 -4.82 -30.35 15.68
CA ALA A 699 -5.30 -29.03 15.30
C ALA A 699 -4.19 -28.26 14.57
N VAL A 700 -4.59 -27.39 13.64
CA VAL A 700 -3.70 -26.51 12.89
C VAL A 700 -4.03 -25.06 13.24
N TYR A 701 -3.02 -24.28 13.60
CA TYR A 701 -3.16 -22.86 13.85
C TYR A 701 -2.27 -22.07 12.89
N SER A 702 -2.85 -21.60 11.80
CA SER A 702 -2.16 -20.77 10.81
C SER A 702 -2.21 -19.32 11.27
N ILE A 703 -1.05 -18.65 11.35
CA ILE A 703 -0.95 -17.30 11.93
C ILE A 703 -0.30 -16.31 10.96
N ASP A 704 -0.80 -15.07 10.98
CA ASP A 704 -0.12 -13.91 10.40
C ASP A 704 0.85 -13.32 11.44
N PHE A 705 1.63 -12.29 11.10
CA PHE A 705 2.52 -11.58 12.03
C PHE A 705 2.81 -10.16 11.53
N ARG A 706 3.04 -9.20 12.44
CA ARG A 706 3.20 -7.79 12.05
C ARG A 706 4.53 -7.52 11.33
N ARG A 707 4.47 -6.83 10.19
CA ARG A 707 5.65 -6.36 9.45
C ARG A 707 5.89 -4.88 9.71
N ARG A 708 7.09 -4.47 10.14
CA ARG A 708 7.43 -3.04 10.31
C ARG A 708 8.50 -2.48 9.37
N SER A 709 9.11 -3.36 8.57
CA SER A 709 10.19 -3.18 7.57
C SER A 709 11.31 -4.15 7.93
N GLU A 710 11.37 -5.24 7.17
CA GLU A 710 12.39 -6.32 7.19
C GLU A 710 12.83 -6.89 8.56
N PHE A 711 12.38 -8.13 8.81
CA PHE A 711 12.89 -9.15 9.74
C PHE A 711 13.26 -8.64 11.15
N GLN A 712 12.26 -8.28 11.94
CA GLN A 712 12.43 -7.70 13.28
C GLN A 712 11.97 -8.65 14.40
N PRO A 713 12.46 -8.51 15.64
CA PRO A 713 12.05 -9.32 16.79
C PRO A 713 10.55 -9.36 17.06
N ILE A 714 9.82 -8.33 16.62
CA ILE A 714 8.37 -8.21 16.83
C ILE A 714 7.57 -9.35 16.16
N GLU A 715 8.05 -9.90 15.05
CA GLU A 715 7.40 -11.03 14.38
C GLU A 715 7.52 -12.31 15.22
N TRP A 716 8.67 -12.50 15.86
CA TRP A 716 8.92 -13.65 16.73
C TRP A 716 8.10 -13.53 18.02
N ASP A 717 8.04 -12.33 18.57
CA ASP A 717 7.20 -11.98 19.71
C ASP A 717 5.71 -12.22 19.43
N ASP A 718 5.23 -11.86 18.23
CA ASP A 718 3.85 -12.10 17.82
C ASP A 718 3.58 -13.59 17.61
N ALA A 719 4.49 -14.33 16.99
CA ALA A 719 4.31 -15.77 16.84
C ALA A 719 4.33 -16.51 18.19
N ILE A 720 5.15 -16.06 19.14
CA ILE A 720 5.13 -16.53 20.54
C ILE A 720 3.79 -16.21 21.19
N ALA A 721 3.29 -14.98 21.05
CA ALA A 721 1.99 -14.59 21.56
C ALA A 721 0.85 -15.44 20.96
N ALA A 722 0.97 -15.86 19.70
CA ALA A 722 0.03 -16.76 19.06
C ALA A 722 0.06 -18.16 19.70
N VAL A 723 1.24 -18.72 19.98
CA VAL A 723 1.38 -19.99 20.70
C VAL A 723 0.73 -19.91 22.09
N GLU A 724 1.00 -18.84 22.84
CA GLU A 724 0.41 -18.63 24.17
C GLU A 724 -1.10 -18.39 24.13
N ASN A 725 -1.60 -17.72 23.08
CA ASN A 725 -3.03 -17.60 22.85
C ASN A 725 -3.68 -18.95 22.56
N ALA A 726 -3.03 -19.80 21.74
CA ALA A 726 -3.56 -21.10 21.37
C ALA A 726 -3.70 -22.04 22.57
N LYS A 727 -2.78 -21.96 23.54
CA LYS A 727 -2.85 -22.72 24.80
C LYS A 727 -4.09 -22.41 25.66
N GLN A 728 -4.78 -21.29 25.40
CA GLN A 728 -5.98 -20.89 26.13
C GLN A 728 -7.26 -21.59 25.62
N PHE A 729 -7.21 -22.28 24.48
CA PHE A 729 -8.34 -23.07 24.01
C PHE A 729 -8.38 -24.41 24.76
N SER A 730 -9.51 -24.70 25.41
CA SER A 730 -9.68 -25.92 26.24
C SER A 730 -9.53 -27.22 25.46
N PHE A 731 -9.72 -27.19 24.13
CA PHE A 731 -9.56 -28.33 23.25
C PHE A 731 -8.15 -28.45 22.67
N ILE A 732 -7.18 -27.66 23.11
CA ILE A 732 -5.78 -27.75 22.68
C ILE A 732 -4.95 -28.40 23.80
N ASP A 733 -4.08 -29.34 23.43
CA ASP A 733 -3.09 -29.91 24.33
C ASP A 733 -1.89 -28.96 24.44
N PRO A 734 -1.69 -28.25 25.56
CA PRO A 734 -0.63 -27.26 25.69
C PRO A 734 0.77 -27.90 25.80
N THR A 735 0.86 -29.22 25.97
CA THR A 735 2.13 -29.96 26.10
C THR A 735 2.66 -30.47 24.75
N ARG A 736 1.80 -30.53 23.73
CA ARG A 736 2.13 -31.02 22.38
C ARG A 736 1.89 -29.93 21.34
N ILE A 737 2.90 -29.08 21.15
CA ILE A 737 2.86 -27.97 20.20
C ILE A 737 4.08 -28.04 19.28
N ALA A 738 3.83 -28.23 17.98
CA ALA A 738 4.83 -28.17 16.93
C ALA A 738 4.67 -26.87 16.12
N MET A 739 5.75 -26.44 15.46
CA MET A 739 5.73 -25.30 14.56
C MET A 739 6.32 -25.66 13.20
N ILE A 740 5.68 -25.23 12.11
CA ILE A 740 6.20 -25.39 10.75
C ILE A 740 6.10 -24.05 9.99
N GLY A 741 7.17 -23.68 9.28
CA GLY A 741 7.18 -22.46 8.49
C GLY A 741 7.95 -22.60 7.18
N GLY A 742 7.50 -21.87 6.15
CA GLY A 742 8.12 -21.87 4.81
C GLY A 742 8.78 -20.55 4.45
N SER A 743 9.93 -20.58 3.78
CA SER A 743 10.66 -19.38 3.35
C SER A 743 10.92 -18.44 4.55
N HIS A 744 10.41 -17.20 4.51
CA HIS A 744 10.45 -16.28 5.65
C HIS A 744 9.88 -16.87 6.95
N GLY A 745 8.73 -17.57 6.88
CA GLY A 745 8.16 -18.28 8.02
C GLY A 745 9.07 -19.40 8.54
N GLY A 746 9.85 -20.02 7.66
CA GLY A 746 10.89 -21.00 8.03
C GLY A 746 12.02 -20.35 8.80
N HIS A 747 12.47 -19.16 8.37
CA HIS A 747 13.43 -18.37 9.13
C HIS A 747 12.89 -18.01 10.52
N ASN A 748 11.65 -17.50 10.61
CA ASN A 748 11.01 -17.18 11.89
C ASN A 748 10.87 -18.41 12.80
N THR A 749 10.57 -19.58 12.22
CA THR A 749 10.51 -20.85 12.95
C THR A 749 11.83 -21.17 13.64
N LEU A 750 12.98 -20.98 12.97
CA LEU A 750 14.31 -21.17 13.59
C LEU A 750 14.53 -20.21 14.77
N ARG A 751 14.10 -18.96 14.64
CA ARG A 751 14.23 -17.94 15.69
C ARG A 751 13.36 -18.25 16.91
N ILE A 752 12.14 -18.72 16.69
CA ILE A 752 11.19 -19.06 17.75
C ILE A 752 11.65 -20.34 18.47
N ALA A 753 12.14 -21.34 17.74
CA ALA A 753 12.65 -22.58 18.32
C ALA A 753 13.86 -22.37 19.27
N ALA A 754 14.59 -21.26 19.15
CA ALA A 754 15.65 -20.86 20.09
C ALA A 754 15.13 -20.14 21.35
N ARG A 755 13.89 -19.65 21.33
CA ARG A 755 13.33 -18.73 22.34
C ARG A 755 12.17 -19.31 23.13
N HIS A 756 11.38 -20.19 22.52
CA HIS A 756 10.15 -20.72 23.08
C HIS A 756 10.21 -22.25 23.23
N GLY A 757 9.53 -22.78 24.26
CA GLY A 757 9.36 -24.22 24.42
C GLY A 757 8.34 -24.76 23.41
N LEU A 758 8.80 -25.50 22.41
CA LEU A 758 8.00 -26.27 21.46
C LEU A 758 8.37 -27.75 21.60
N SER A 759 7.48 -28.67 21.23
CA SER A 759 7.81 -30.10 21.21
C SER A 759 8.79 -30.41 20.07
N CYS A 760 8.61 -29.77 18.92
CA CYS A 760 9.53 -29.82 17.77
C CYS A 760 9.25 -28.68 16.79
N ALA A 761 10.19 -28.40 15.88
CA ALA A 761 10.05 -27.38 14.85
C ALA A 761 10.44 -27.92 13.46
N ILE A 762 9.79 -27.41 12.41
CA ILE A 762 10.09 -27.73 11.01
C ILE A 762 10.33 -26.43 10.25
N ALA A 763 11.55 -26.21 9.78
CA ALA A 763 11.88 -25.03 8.98
C ALA A 763 12.09 -25.44 7.52
N CYS A 764 11.21 -24.94 6.65
CA CYS A 764 11.18 -25.27 5.23
C CYS A 764 11.78 -24.13 4.39
N ALA A 765 12.80 -24.44 3.58
CA ALA A 765 13.55 -23.51 2.75
C ALA A 765 13.83 -22.15 3.42
N PRO A 766 14.41 -22.11 4.64
CA PRO A 766 14.70 -20.84 5.31
C PRO A 766 15.81 -20.09 4.55
N PRO A 767 15.58 -18.86 4.06
CA PRO A 767 16.61 -18.09 3.39
C PRO A 767 17.65 -17.55 4.39
N ALA A 768 18.86 -17.25 3.90
CA ALA A 768 19.78 -16.33 4.58
C ALA A 768 19.23 -14.91 4.38
N ILE A 769 18.84 -14.26 5.48
CA ILE A 769 18.06 -13.02 5.41
C ILE A 769 18.89 -11.78 5.75
N ASN A 770 20.04 -11.94 6.39
CA ASN A 770 20.90 -10.81 6.73
C ASN A 770 22.30 -10.95 6.12
N LEU A 771 22.94 -9.80 5.88
CA LEU A 771 24.29 -9.75 5.29
C LEU A 771 25.32 -10.47 6.13
N GLU A 772 25.13 -10.50 7.45
CA GLU A 772 26.07 -11.12 8.37
C GLU A 772 26.04 -12.65 8.28
N GLU A 773 24.87 -13.26 8.05
CA GLU A 773 24.65 -14.68 7.78
C GLU A 773 25.33 -15.08 6.48
N VAL A 774 25.14 -14.27 5.43
CA VAL A 774 25.76 -14.48 4.12
C VAL A 774 27.28 -14.29 4.18
N ALA A 775 27.76 -13.27 4.90
CA ALA A 775 29.18 -13.00 5.10
C ALA A 775 29.87 -14.09 5.93
N LYS A 776 29.24 -14.57 7.01
CA LYS A 776 29.76 -15.67 7.85
C LYS A 776 29.80 -16.99 7.08
N ALA A 777 28.78 -17.28 6.27
CA ALA A 777 28.81 -18.42 5.36
C ALA A 777 29.98 -18.28 4.35
N LYS A 778 30.16 -17.12 3.73
CA LYS A 778 31.32 -16.91 2.83
C LYS A 778 32.66 -17.07 3.57
N ALA A 779 32.80 -16.49 4.75
CA ALA A 779 34.02 -16.53 5.56
C ALA A 779 34.36 -17.95 6.06
N ALA A 780 33.35 -18.80 6.24
CA ALA A 780 33.52 -20.22 6.57
C ALA A 780 33.84 -21.11 5.35
N GLY A 781 34.10 -20.52 4.18
CA GLY A 781 34.54 -21.23 2.97
C GLY A 781 33.41 -21.75 2.09
N TYR A 782 32.16 -21.37 2.33
CA TYR A 782 31.03 -21.80 1.49
C TYR A 782 30.94 -20.97 0.20
N GLN A 783 30.77 -21.63 -0.94
CA GLN A 783 30.47 -20.97 -2.21
C GLN A 783 29.08 -20.36 -2.13
N LEU A 784 28.97 -19.04 -2.35
CA LEU A 784 27.68 -18.35 -2.40
C LEU A 784 27.05 -18.49 -3.77
N SER A 785 25.72 -18.50 -3.83
CA SER A 785 25.02 -18.39 -5.12
C SER A 785 25.15 -16.95 -5.67
N PRO A 786 25.07 -16.73 -7.00
CA PRO A 786 25.11 -15.40 -7.59
C PRO A 786 24.04 -14.42 -7.05
N ALA A 787 22.91 -14.95 -6.55
CA ALA A 787 21.90 -14.16 -5.86
C ALA A 787 22.40 -13.65 -4.50
N LEU A 788 23.02 -14.52 -3.69
CA LEU A 788 23.60 -14.15 -2.39
C LEU A 788 24.85 -13.28 -2.53
N GLU A 789 25.63 -13.44 -3.60
CA GLU A 789 26.75 -12.54 -3.89
C GLU A 789 26.28 -11.10 -4.18
N ARG A 790 25.18 -10.95 -4.92
CA ARG A 790 24.56 -9.63 -5.16
C ARG A 790 23.94 -9.03 -3.91
N VAL A 791 23.33 -9.85 -3.06
CA VAL A 791 22.85 -9.42 -1.74
C VAL A 791 24.03 -8.93 -0.90
N LEU A 792 25.11 -9.71 -0.81
CA LEU A 792 26.35 -9.33 -0.10
C LEU A 792 26.96 -8.02 -0.61
N ALA A 793 26.90 -7.76 -1.92
CA ALA A 793 27.41 -6.54 -2.56
C ALA A 793 26.52 -5.30 -2.35
N GLY A 794 25.25 -5.48 -1.97
CA GLY A 794 24.23 -4.41 -1.91
C GLY A 794 24.16 -3.61 -0.61
N GLY A 795 24.87 -4.03 0.45
CA GLY A 795 25.12 -3.24 1.65
C GLY A 795 23.89 -2.67 2.38
N ASN A 796 23.26 -3.44 3.27
CA ASN A 796 22.94 -3.04 4.65
C ASN A 796 22.52 -4.26 5.50
N PRO A 797 23.19 -4.55 6.64
CA PRO A 797 22.82 -5.64 7.53
C PRO A 797 21.59 -5.29 8.37
N THR A 798 20.72 -6.27 8.63
CA THR A 798 19.68 -6.19 9.67
C THR A 798 20.32 -6.35 11.05
N PRO A 799 20.11 -5.43 12.02
CA PRO A 799 20.66 -5.57 13.38
C PRO A 799 20.07 -6.78 14.11
N GLY A 800 20.92 -7.58 14.77
CA GLY A 800 20.49 -8.68 15.66
C GLY A 800 21.33 -9.95 15.51
N PRO A 801 21.24 -10.91 16.45
CA PRO A 801 21.98 -12.15 16.36
C PRO A 801 21.58 -12.93 15.10
N THR A 802 22.47 -13.75 14.52
CA THR A 802 22.17 -14.59 13.34
C THR A 802 21.53 -15.93 13.72
N ILE A 803 20.89 -16.64 12.79
CA ILE A 803 20.42 -18.02 13.09
C ILE A 803 21.61 -18.91 13.48
N PHE A 804 22.80 -18.68 12.89
CA PHE A 804 24.03 -19.40 13.22
C PHE A 804 24.47 -19.18 14.67
N GLU A 805 24.35 -17.97 15.20
CA GLU A 805 24.68 -17.65 16.60
C GLU A 805 23.66 -18.23 17.59
N GLU A 806 22.44 -18.45 17.12
CA GLU A 806 21.35 -18.98 17.95
C GLU A 806 21.14 -20.49 17.80
N ALA A 807 21.88 -21.15 16.89
CA ALA A 807 21.82 -22.60 16.69
C ALA A 807 22.05 -23.36 18.00
N SER A 808 23.02 -22.93 18.81
CA SER A 808 23.30 -23.52 20.12
C SER A 808 22.22 -23.22 21.18
N LYS A 809 21.25 -22.36 20.89
CA LYS A 809 20.15 -21.99 21.79
C LYS A 809 18.84 -22.70 21.45
N LEU A 810 18.79 -23.51 20.38
CA LEU A 810 17.59 -24.30 20.05
C LEU A 810 17.13 -25.15 21.23
N ARG A 811 15.84 -25.08 21.51
CA ARG A 811 15.19 -25.69 22.68
C ARG A 811 14.41 -26.96 22.35
N CYS A 812 14.28 -27.29 21.07
CA CYS A 812 13.53 -28.45 20.59
C CYS A 812 14.22 -29.10 19.38
N PRO A 813 13.89 -30.36 19.06
CA PRO A 813 14.32 -31.05 17.85
C PRO A 813 13.83 -30.32 16.58
N LEU A 814 14.67 -30.34 15.53
CA LEU A 814 14.43 -29.61 14.29
C LEU A 814 14.41 -30.54 13.06
N LEU A 815 13.44 -30.36 12.16
CA LEU A 815 13.49 -30.90 10.80
C LEU A 815 13.71 -29.76 9.80
N LEU A 816 14.74 -29.87 8.97
CA LEU A 816 15.01 -28.96 7.87
C LEU A 816 14.56 -29.59 6.54
N VAL A 817 13.73 -28.86 5.78
CA VAL A 817 13.23 -29.32 4.48
C VAL A 817 13.58 -28.28 3.41
N SER A 818 14.44 -28.61 2.44
CA SER A 818 14.82 -27.66 1.38
C SER A 818 15.19 -28.37 0.10
N GLY A 819 14.84 -27.86 -1.07
CA GLY A 819 15.30 -28.48 -2.33
C GLY A 819 16.73 -28.10 -2.68
N LYS A 820 17.47 -29.01 -3.32
CA LYS A 820 18.80 -28.71 -3.88
C LYS A 820 18.73 -27.84 -5.14
N ASN A 821 17.59 -27.82 -5.81
CA ASN A 821 17.28 -26.93 -6.94
C ASN A 821 16.49 -25.67 -6.52
N ASP A 822 16.43 -25.35 -5.22
CA ASP A 822 15.78 -24.14 -4.71
C ASP A 822 16.72 -22.92 -4.80
N TRP A 823 16.61 -22.18 -5.89
CA TRP A 823 17.41 -20.97 -6.11
C TRP A 823 16.94 -19.76 -5.29
N SER A 824 15.74 -19.82 -4.69
CA SER A 824 15.20 -18.77 -3.82
C SER A 824 15.70 -18.92 -2.38
N SER A 825 16.07 -20.13 -1.97
CA SER A 825 16.68 -20.42 -0.67
C SER A 825 17.89 -21.33 -0.86
N PRO A 826 19.07 -20.75 -1.12
CA PRO A 826 20.22 -21.48 -1.62
C PRO A 826 20.64 -22.66 -0.70
N PRO A 827 20.83 -23.88 -1.26
CA PRO A 827 21.12 -25.09 -0.48
C PRO A 827 22.37 -24.98 0.41
N ASN A 828 23.38 -24.25 -0.05
CA ASN A 828 24.62 -23.98 0.66
C ASN A 828 24.40 -23.29 2.02
N VAL A 829 23.36 -22.46 2.17
CA VAL A 829 23.00 -21.82 3.45
C VAL A 829 22.46 -22.86 4.43
N ILE A 830 21.60 -23.75 3.95
CA ILE A 830 21.02 -24.84 4.74
C ILE A 830 22.12 -25.79 5.18
N GLU A 831 23.00 -26.20 4.27
CA GLU A 831 24.15 -27.04 4.57
C GLU A 831 25.09 -26.40 5.61
N ALA A 832 25.36 -25.09 5.48
CA ALA A 832 26.15 -24.35 6.46
C ALA A 832 25.46 -24.35 7.84
N TYR A 833 24.14 -24.17 7.87
CA TYR A 833 23.38 -24.16 9.12
C TYR A 833 23.35 -25.54 9.79
N VAL A 834 23.15 -26.60 9.01
CA VAL A 834 23.22 -28.00 9.48
C VAL A 834 24.56 -28.28 10.15
N LYS A 835 25.68 -27.88 9.54
CA LYS A 835 27.01 -28.06 10.14
C LYS A 835 27.17 -27.31 11.47
N VAL A 836 26.57 -26.13 11.60
CA VAL A 836 26.56 -25.38 12.87
C VAL A 836 25.71 -26.09 13.92
N LEU A 837 24.57 -26.66 13.54
CA LEU A 837 23.71 -27.47 14.43
C LEU A 837 24.39 -28.76 14.90
N GLU A 838 25.06 -29.48 13.99
CA GLU A 838 25.85 -30.67 14.28
C GLU A 838 26.97 -30.35 15.26
N LYS A 839 27.73 -29.26 15.01
CA LYS A 839 28.78 -28.79 15.93
C LYS A 839 28.22 -28.39 17.30
N ALA A 840 27.02 -27.83 17.33
CA ALA A 840 26.30 -27.50 18.56
C ALA A 840 25.61 -28.71 19.23
N LYS A 841 25.75 -29.92 18.66
CA LYS A 841 25.13 -31.17 19.13
C LYS A 841 23.61 -31.06 19.28
N ARG A 842 22.94 -30.38 18.35
CA ARG A 842 21.47 -30.26 18.31
C ARG A 842 20.88 -31.42 17.50
N GLU A 843 19.74 -31.95 17.96
CA GLU A 843 18.98 -32.95 17.21
C GLU A 843 18.36 -32.30 15.97
N VAL A 844 18.88 -32.66 14.79
CA VAL A 844 18.42 -32.15 13.50
C VAL A 844 18.24 -33.29 12.50
N GLU A 845 17.07 -33.35 11.87
CA GLU A 845 16.81 -34.18 10.69
C GLU A 845 16.80 -33.29 9.45
N VAL A 846 17.29 -33.79 8.31
CA VAL A 846 17.42 -33.01 7.07
C VAL A 846 16.81 -33.78 5.90
N TYR A 847 15.94 -33.11 5.16
CA TYR A 847 15.39 -33.61 3.90
C TYR A 847 15.69 -32.63 2.77
N MET A 848 16.61 -33.02 1.88
CA MET A 848 17.06 -32.21 0.76
C MET A 848 17.02 -32.93 -0.60
N PRO A 849 15.85 -33.03 -1.26
CA PRO A 849 15.71 -33.70 -2.55
C PRO A 849 16.36 -32.90 -3.69
N GLU A 850 16.84 -33.62 -4.73
CA GLU A 850 17.43 -33.01 -5.93
C GLU A 850 16.46 -32.10 -6.68
N ASN A 851 15.18 -32.51 -6.75
CA ASN A 851 14.17 -31.89 -7.61
C ASN A 851 13.09 -31.11 -6.84
N GLY A 852 13.32 -30.69 -5.59
CA GLY A 852 12.33 -29.94 -4.79
C GLY A 852 12.26 -28.43 -5.12
N PRO A 853 11.34 -27.95 -5.98
CA PRO A 853 11.25 -26.52 -6.29
C PRO A 853 10.78 -25.71 -5.07
N HIS A 854 11.02 -24.39 -5.06
CA HIS A 854 10.56 -23.53 -3.96
C HIS A 854 9.05 -23.68 -3.71
N GLY A 855 8.66 -23.94 -2.46
CA GLY A 855 7.26 -24.11 -2.04
C GLY A 855 6.74 -25.56 -1.95
N PHE A 856 7.50 -26.56 -2.42
CA PHE A 856 7.05 -27.97 -2.48
C PHE A 856 6.60 -28.55 -1.12
N TYR A 857 7.17 -28.04 -0.03
CA TYR A 857 6.86 -28.39 1.36
C TYR A 857 5.47 -27.95 1.84
N PHE A 858 4.75 -27.11 1.06
CA PHE A 858 3.35 -26.72 1.29
C PHE A 858 2.41 -27.14 0.14
N GLY A 859 2.72 -28.23 -0.55
CA GLY A 859 1.77 -28.84 -1.48
C GLY A 859 1.87 -28.38 -2.95
N SER A 860 2.84 -27.51 -3.30
CA SER A 860 2.89 -26.88 -4.63
C SER A 860 4.32 -26.76 -5.19
N PRO A 861 4.57 -27.17 -6.45
CA PRO A 861 3.72 -27.98 -7.31
C PRO A 861 3.64 -29.42 -6.78
N ARG A 862 2.52 -30.12 -7.05
CA ARG A 862 2.38 -31.52 -6.63
C ARG A 862 3.33 -32.44 -7.39
N ASN A 863 4.24 -33.06 -6.65
CA ASN A 863 5.13 -34.11 -7.13
C ASN A 863 5.50 -35.06 -5.99
N ALA A 864 6.31 -36.09 -6.29
CA ALA A 864 6.75 -37.07 -5.29
C ALA A 864 7.45 -36.43 -4.09
N GLU A 865 8.19 -35.33 -4.31
CA GLU A 865 8.92 -34.63 -3.25
C GLU A 865 8.00 -33.89 -2.28
N THR A 866 6.87 -33.38 -2.78
CA THR A 866 5.80 -32.80 -1.95
C THR A 866 5.21 -33.83 -1.01
N ASP A 867 4.88 -35.01 -1.52
CA ASP A 867 4.29 -36.09 -0.72
C ASP A 867 5.30 -36.62 0.31
N GLU A 868 6.56 -36.74 -0.09
CA GLU A 868 7.67 -37.12 0.80
C GLU A 868 7.91 -36.09 1.90
N ALA A 869 7.92 -34.80 1.57
CA ALA A 869 8.07 -33.72 2.55
C ALA A 869 6.93 -33.73 3.58
N ALA A 870 5.69 -33.90 3.13
CA ALA A 870 4.53 -33.97 4.02
C ALA A 870 4.58 -35.21 4.92
N ARG A 871 4.94 -36.38 4.37
CA ARG A 871 5.06 -37.62 5.14
C ARG A 871 6.16 -37.53 6.20
N ARG A 872 7.30 -36.92 5.87
CA ARG A 872 8.38 -36.67 6.82
C ARG A 872 7.98 -35.69 7.91
N ALA A 873 7.29 -34.61 7.55
CA ALA A 873 6.77 -33.64 8.53
C ALA A 873 5.83 -34.31 9.53
N VAL A 874 4.90 -35.16 9.05
CA VAL A 874 3.99 -35.93 9.91
C VAL A 874 4.76 -36.92 10.79
N ALA A 875 5.67 -37.72 10.22
CA ALA A 875 6.46 -38.69 10.99
C ALA A 875 7.30 -38.02 12.08
N PHE A 876 7.93 -36.90 11.75
CA PHE A 876 8.76 -36.11 12.66
C PHE A 876 7.94 -35.54 13.82
N ILE A 877 6.80 -34.91 13.53
CA ILE A 877 5.91 -34.38 14.58
C ILE A 877 5.38 -35.52 15.45
N SER A 878 4.96 -36.65 14.86
CA SER A 878 4.44 -37.81 15.60
C SER A 878 5.47 -38.38 16.56
N LYS A 879 6.73 -38.51 16.12
CA LYS A 879 7.86 -38.95 16.96
C LYS A 879 8.01 -38.04 18.18
N HIS A 880 7.99 -36.73 17.99
CA HIS A 880 8.22 -35.76 19.08
C HIS A 880 6.97 -35.38 19.89
N PHE A 881 5.79 -35.74 19.41
CA PHE A 881 4.56 -35.78 20.22
C PHE A 881 4.42 -37.07 21.02
N GLU A 882 5.30 -38.06 20.77
CA GLU A 882 5.25 -39.41 21.35
C GLU A 882 3.91 -40.09 21.06
N MET A 883 3.42 -39.95 19.83
CA MET A 883 2.13 -40.49 19.39
C MET A 883 2.31 -41.50 18.24
N PRO A 884 1.52 -42.59 18.21
CA PRO A 884 1.50 -43.48 17.06
C PRO A 884 0.82 -42.79 15.87
N LEU A 885 1.36 -43.01 14.68
CA LEU A 885 0.74 -42.54 13.44
C LEU A 885 -0.61 -43.24 13.24
N LYS A 886 -1.64 -42.46 12.92
CA LYS A 886 -2.90 -43.02 12.43
C LYS A 886 -2.71 -43.52 11.00
N PRO A 887 -3.29 -44.69 10.65
CA PRO A 887 -3.34 -45.15 9.27
C PRO A 887 -3.94 -44.06 8.39
N SER A 888 -3.25 -43.68 7.31
CA SER A 888 -3.79 -42.70 6.38
C SER A 888 -4.97 -43.32 5.63
N ASN A 889 -6.14 -42.69 5.71
CA ASN A 889 -7.32 -43.04 4.90
C ASN A 889 -7.23 -42.48 3.48
N SER A 890 -6.23 -41.63 3.20
CA SER A 890 -5.92 -41.23 1.84
C SER A 890 -5.32 -42.44 1.13
N PRO A 891 -5.91 -42.94 0.02
CA PRO A 891 -5.30 -44.01 -0.72
C PRO A 891 -3.87 -43.59 -1.09
N PRO A 892 -2.86 -44.47 -1.02
CA PRO A 892 -1.67 -44.22 -1.82
C PRO A 892 -2.22 -44.00 -3.24
N LEU A 893 -1.83 -42.93 -3.90
CA LEU A 893 -2.13 -42.79 -5.32
C LEU A 893 -1.44 -43.98 -6.00
N SER A 894 -2.17 -45.08 -6.16
CA SER A 894 -1.90 -46.05 -7.20
C SER A 894 -1.77 -45.24 -8.48
N ALA A 895 -0.80 -45.62 -9.30
CA ALA A 895 -0.71 -45.19 -10.68
C ALA A 895 -2.02 -45.53 -11.43
N ALA A 896 -3.07 -44.76 -11.20
CA ALA A 896 -4.20 -44.68 -12.10
C ALA A 896 -3.71 -43.80 -13.26
N PRO A 897 -3.80 -44.29 -14.51
CA PRO A 897 -3.21 -43.63 -15.68
C PRO A 897 -4.03 -42.39 -16.07
N GLY A 898 -4.01 -41.37 -15.22
CA GLY A 898 -4.52 -40.04 -15.54
C GLY A 898 -3.44 -39.27 -16.29
N ARG A 899 -3.29 -39.60 -17.58
CA ARG A 899 -2.34 -38.98 -18.52
C ARG A 899 -0.96 -38.72 -17.90
N VAL A 900 -0.08 -39.71 -18.03
CA VAL A 900 1.34 -39.41 -18.21
C VAL A 900 1.39 -38.44 -19.38
N ASN A 901 1.57 -37.15 -19.11
CA ASN A 901 2.01 -36.23 -20.14
C ASN A 901 3.50 -36.53 -20.37
N ASN A 902 3.77 -37.72 -20.93
CA ASN A 902 5.01 -38.07 -21.62
C ASN A 902 5.03 -37.34 -22.97
N SER A 903 4.73 -36.05 -22.90
CA SER A 903 5.17 -35.11 -23.86
C SER A 903 5.91 -34.04 -23.07
N LEU A 904 7.22 -34.24 -22.92
CA LEU A 904 8.14 -33.21 -23.42
C LEU A 904 7.74 -32.95 -24.88
N ARG A 905 6.62 -32.23 -25.08
CA ARG A 905 6.33 -31.60 -26.35
C ARG A 905 7.44 -30.59 -26.48
N LEU A 906 8.30 -30.78 -27.47
CA LEU A 906 9.12 -29.70 -27.97
C LEU A 906 8.19 -28.48 -28.08
N PRO A 907 8.62 -27.28 -27.62
CA PRO A 907 7.79 -26.09 -27.71
C PRO A 907 7.28 -25.95 -29.15
N PRO A 908 6.05 -25.44 -29.38
CA PRO A 908 5.59 -25.15 -30.74
C PRO A 908 6.67 -24.40 -31.53
N ALA A 909 6.82 -24.66 -32.83
CA ALA A 909 7.85 -24.00 -33.66
C ALA A 909 7.85 -22.46 -33.50
N GLU A 910 6.67 -21.88 -33.20
CA GLU A 910 6.48 -20.47 -32.84
C GLU A 910 7.16 -20.04 -31.52
N GLN A 911 7.18 -20.91 -30.51
CA GLN A 911 7.80 -20.66 -29.21
C GLN A 911 9.33 -20.83 -29.27
N VAL A 912 9.84 -21.76 -30.09
CA VAL A 912 11.28 -21.89 -30.39
C VAL A 912 11.78 -20.70 -31.21
N ASN A 913 11.01 -20.25 -32.20
CA ASN A 913 11.31 -19.03 -32.95
C ASN A 913 11.31 -17.77 -32.06
N ARG A 914 10.47 -17.72 -31.00
CA ARG A 914 10.48 -16.64 -30.00
C ARG A 914 11.67 -16.68 -29.03
N VAL A 915 12.22 -17.85 -28.73
CA VAL A 915 13.49 -17.97 -27.99
C VAL A 915 14.64 -17.46 -28.86
N PHE A 916 14.61 -17.71 -30.16
CA PHE A 916 15.60 -17.23 -31.13
C PHE A 916 15.56 -15.72 -31.39
N LEU A 917 14.39 -15.08 -31.34
CA LEU A 917 14.27 -13.61 -31.50
C LEU A 917 14.84 -12.82 -30.31
N ARG A 918 15.25 -13.51 -29.24
CA ARG A 918 15.85 -12.93 -28.03
C ARG A 918 17.32 -13.31 -27.85
N LEU A 919 17.92 -14.08 -28.76
CA LEU A 919 19.31 -14.51 -28.64
C LEU A 919 20.14 -13.96 -29.81
N ASP A 920 21.24 -13.27 -29.53
CA ASP A 920 22.19 -12.81 -30.54
C ASP A 920 22.97 -14.02 -31.11
N LEU A 921 23.08 -14.07 -32.43
CA LEU A 921 23.83 -15.10 -33.14
C LEU A 921 25.17 -14.53 -33.59
N ASN A 922 26.22 -15.34 -33.47
CA ASN A 922 27.49 -15.07 -34.13
C ASN A 922 27.29 -15.05 -35.66
N LYS A 923 28.23 -14.44 -36.38
CA LYS A 923 28.17 -14.30 -37.85
C LYS A 923 28.08 -15.64 -38.61
N ASP A 924 28.51 -16.73 -37.97
CA ASP A 924 28.45 -18.10 -38.50
C ASP A 924 27.13 -18.83 -38.16
N GLY A 925 26.20 -18.17 -37.46
CA GLY A 925 24.90 -18.72 -37.10
C GLY A 925 24.87 -19.58 -35.83
N THR A 926 25.97 -19.59 -35.06
CA THR A 926 26.04 -20.20 -33.71
C THR A 926 25.53 -19.22 -32.63
N VAL A 927 25.07 -19.73 -31.49
CA VAL A 927 24.56 -18.90 -30.38
C VAL A 927 25.71 -18.19 -29.64
N ASP A 928 25.55 -16.90 -29.30
CA ASP A 928 26.54 -16.15 -28.51
C ASP A 928 26.78 -16.80 -27.14
N ARG A 929 28.06 -16.99 -26.79
CA ARG A 929 28.51 -17.69 -25.58
C ARG A 929 28.14 -16.96 -24.28
N GLN A 930 27.96 -15.64 -24.31
CA GLN A 930 27.50 -14.87 -23.14
C GLN A 930 26.00 -15.02 -22.89
N GLU A 931 25.19 -15.22 -23.93
CA GLU A 931 23.76 -15.49 -23.78
C GLU A 931 23.45 -16.98 -23.61
N ALA A 932 24.32 -17.87 -24.08
CA ALA A 932 24.34 -19.29 -23.75
C ALA A 932 24.36 -19.55 -22.24
N ASP A 933 24.87 -18.60 -21.43
CA ASP A 933 24.98 -18.71 -19.99
C ASP A 933 23.74 -18.25 -19.20
N ASN A 934 22.72 -17.72 -19.88
CA ASN A 934 21.42 -17.48 -19.27
C ASN A 934 20.57 -18.78 -19.24
N GLN A 935 19.59 -18.87 -18.31
CA GLN A 935 18.80 -20.10 -18.12
C GLN A 935 18.13 -20.63 -19.41
N PRO A 936 17.55 -19.78 -20.28
CA PRO A 936 17.04 -20.19 -21.59
C PRO A 936 18.11 -20.74 -22.55
N GLY A 937 19.27 -20.08 -22.65
CA GLY A 937 20.39 -20.49 -23.50
C GLY A 937 21.00 -21.83 -23.08
N ARG A 938 21.18 -22.05 -21.76
CA ARG A 938 21.68 -23.32 -21.22
C ARG A 938 20.77 -24.50 -21.50
N ARG A 939 19.44 -24.29 -21.42
CA ARG A 939 18.45 -25.31 -21.76
C ARG A 939 18.45 -25.63 -23.26
N LEU A 940 18.64 -24.63 -24.12
CA LEU A 940 18.72 -24.83 -25.57
C LEU A 940 19.93 -25.68 -25.95
N ILE A 941 21.12 -25.33 -25.46
CA ILE A 941 22.37 -26.06 -25.75
C ILE A 941 22.28 -27.49 -25.24
N ALA A 942 21.83 -27.69 -23.99
CA ALA A 942 21.67 -29.04 -23.42
C ALA A 942 20.66 -29.93 -24.18
N THR A 943 19.74 -29.34 -24.95
CA THR A 943 18.69 -30.08 -25.67
C THR A 943 19.10 -30.44 -27.11
N PHE A 944 19.96 -29.64 -27.75
CA PHE A 944 20.22 -29.73 -29.18
C PHE A 944 21.70 -29.89 -29.57
N ASP A 945 22.64 -29.76 -28.61
CA ASP A 945 24.06 -30.06 -28.82
C ASP A 945 24.28 -31.57 -28.99
N ARG A 946 24.20 -32.03 -30.24
CA ARG A 946 24.39 -33.45 -30.59
C ARG A 946 25.87 -33.85 -30.65
N ASN A 947 26.77 -32.88 -30.74
CA ASN A 947 28.21 -33.11 -30.91
C ASN A 947 28.96 -33.01 -29.57
N GLY A 948 28.32 -32.47 -28.53
CA GLY A 948 28.84 -32.35 -27.18
C GLY A 948 29.94 -31.29 -27.04
N ASP A 949 30.04 -30.36 -27.99
CA ASP A 949 31.10 -29.34 -28.04
C ASP A 949 30.70 -28.00 -27.39
N GLY A 950 29.47 -27.92 -26.89
CA GLY A 950 28.90 -26.75 -26.24
C GLY A 950 28.41 -25.67 -27.21
N SER A 951 28.29 -25.99 -28.50
CA SER A 951 27.76 -25.11 -29.53
C SER A 951 26.61 -25.77 -30.30
N VAL A 952 25.63 -24.98 -30.75
CA VAL A 952 24.48 -25.48 -31.50
C VAL A 952 24.20 -24.54 -32.66
N THR A 953 24.07 -25.10 -33.87
CA THR A 953 23.79 -24.33 -35.09
C THR A 953 22.30 -24.31 -35.44
N ARG A 954 21.89 -23.29 -36.20
CA ARG A 954 20.51 -23.15 -36.69
C ARG A 954 20.06 -24.33 -37.56
N SER A 955 20.97 -24.91 -38.33
CA SER A 955 20.71 -26.06 -39.20
C SER A 955 20.41 -27.33 -38.41
N GLU A 956 21.17 -27.63 -37.35
CA GLU A 956 20.99 -28.83 -36.54
C GLU A 956 19.61 -28.87 -35.86
N ILE A 957 19.17 -27.71 -35.36
CA ILE A 957 17.84 -27.57 -34.76
C ILE A 957 16.74 -27.78 -35.81
N GLN A 958 16.87 -27.18 -37.00
CA GLN A 958 15.89 -27.34 -38.08
C GLN A 958 15.77 -28.79 -38.56
N GLU A 959 16.87 -29.54 -38.57
CA GLU A 959 16.91 -30.95 -38.94
C GLU A 959 16.19 -31.85 -37.91
N VAL A 960 16.29 -31.53 -36.61
CA VAL A 960 15.54 -32.21 -35.54
C VAL A 960 14.02 -31.98 -35.68
N PHE A 961 13.61 -30.79 -36.12
CA PHE A 961 12.20 -30.47 -36.35
C PHE A 961 11.66 -31.02 -37.67
N ALA A 962 12.48 -31.14 -38.71
CA ALA A 962 12.08 -31.77 -39.98
C ALA A 962 11.91 -33.29 -39.85
N SER A 963 12.60 -33.93 -38.90
CA SER A 963 12.57 -35.37 -38.66
C SER A 963 11.49 -35.85 -37.68
N SER A 964 10.81 -34.94 -36.97
CA SER A 964 9.77 -35.27 -36.00
C SER A 964 8.37 -35.30 -36.64
N LYS A 965 7.94 -36.48 -37.15
CA LYS A 965 6.56 -36.69 -37.62
C LYS A 965 5.56 -36.68 -36.45
N PRO A 966 4.34 -36.16 -36.63
CA PRO A 966 3.34 -36.10 -35.57
C PRO A 966 2.72 -37.50 -35.37
N SER A 967 3.06 -38.18 -34.27
CA SER A 967 2.33 -39.40 -33.89
C SER A 967 1.06 -39.04 -33.14
N SER A 968 -0.08 -39.40 -33.72
CA SER A 968 -1.40 -39.36 -33.11
C SER A 968 -1.54 -40.44 -32.02
N ARG A 969 -1.75 -40.01 -30.77
CA ARG A 969 -2.64 -40.64 -29.78
C ARG A 969 -2.78 -39.75 -28.55
#